data_AF-A0A7Y5IYC2-F1
#
_entry.id   AF-A0A7Y5IYC2-F1
#
_cell.length_a   1.000
_cell.length_b   1.000
_cell.length_c   1.000
_cell.angle_alpha   90.00
_cell.angle_beta   90.00
_cell.angle_gamma   90.00
#
_symmetry.space_group_name_H-M   'P 1'
#
loop_
_entity.id
_entity.type
_entity.pdbx_description
1 polymer ?
#
loop_
_entity_poly.entity_id
_entity_poly.type
_entity_poly.pdbx_seq_one_letter_code
_entity_poly.pdbx_strand_id
1 'polypeptide(L)'
;MPEIKLREIVSFANQEEFHDLLLDRLHGAIHRVLDIDEGDYTMFMVTIPRGQDVEINPYLQQEQLIYGGVDAQRRLLEAGVVLKNTAASWDYLKYEEFYTEETYLTRNTFNELEAGQYSIEDIPVKFSGDLYDYFADQRASPPENPQAPANLKEAEYWILREHFDFKTRLSDKFLSLPLIQYLEFDGVLHFIYKRKHSRKVFPQGLKDISVVKKLIREFNNLYDEIILDWDIESGNFQKREIVDNILLYSNDPAFQERKNRNPILRELRYLEYYQNHFHYYKRRVEYGRQVPALFYERYLLQAIVHILIDSYAHNVSAHSLVALNWYFQLRSEYYGHDVHQRDAIWSAYKSKLLSAVDTGTGWRRDMADWIEDQIFENRVSDDENLHDVVSQHPLVQYSGRLDKEIHVLLKFMLEKGAFWSGVTRDIHFGGKIIGLYSLLWNDFINNPLYLGTIARSEGIERINLKITIFAPEGPTSYTHGAYRNPKHVQVEGILATVDLRRIRSKDASVNGNGEAEYLTMPDGEKLFYEDHPSLKNRSVFVEPGPNYTALKKALKAVRIFFPGDLVGKHAFLTILENEIRNVKHYKGEALRQMHTEGLTLNISIQEASVKPGAPIHELYKTGIWLEAPTALKKGRDSEMPPLITRKFNALRGDVMNSTEGEFLPRLGGNYQDKICAAMLFNNRFASVQKGDTGTSRSKNEDTDRDRAYYPWLIPASCPLPDYSGVHDDMELSLREARRIYGYFDRRKAAEIEPMAKAYLEAFEEAYTQEVGYIKKYFYVWKGENLHRHRETTDLTWENIGRFRFVCVPDKSPKAFESVRRQGVVRILESNEIRPEDSLTQTYHRWLKKWLGTEKQVLLLQKDNNIDDGMFVFNPSPAEVLHYYNMQETMEYLQGNGQPVKTTHLRYAHRVDSDTDQERISYRSNGILKTYFVDPAYRAEKGISLGHIPAERQAELFETLTTKVCMFDNRIWHRIKDLGRTDIYRDMMHLVVHKEETPGQAGMEGFQNLWEYEKQHAIKECHFLVLHLSYIERILEEKYAGHPAYTEGGNIQLFLEQELLPVLTDPETGKIRDNFILVITTGRGRISWWKEIEQKYPHYTSFIMFRTVESLISSIENAVGMKDDIELKFRLVKVLFGA
;
A
#
# COMPACT_ATOMS: atom_id res chain seq x y z
N MET A 1 -46.67 -1.06 -11.27
CA MET A 1 -45.50 -1.96 -11.30
C MET A 1 -45.99 -3.35 -10.93
N PRO A 2 -45.52 -4.42 -11.58
CA PRO A 2 -45.76 -5.77 -11.09
C PRO A 2 -45.23 -5.90 -9.65
N GLU A 3 -45.90 -6.70 -8.83
CA GLU A 3 -45.52 -6.96 -7.44
C GLU A 3 -44.19 -7.74 -7.42
N ILE A 4 -43.11 -7.09 -7.02
CA ILE A 4 -41.83 -7.76 -6.75
C ILE A 4 -42.04 -8.58 -5.48
N LYS A 5 -41.95 -9.90 -5.58
CA LYS A 5 -42.07 -10.79 -4.42
C LYS A 5 -40.73 -10.83 -3.68
N LEU A 6 -40.72 -10.87 -2.34
CA LEU A 6 -39.45 -10.88 -1.57
C LEU A 6 -38.59 -12.12 -1.87
N ARG A 7 -39.18 -13.20 -2.42
CA ARG A 7 -38.48 -14.36 -3.01
C ARG A 7 -37.57 -14.04 -4.21
N GLU A 8 -37.88 -12.98 -4.96
CA GLU A 8 -37.01 -12.47 -6.04
C GLU A 8 -35.79 -11.73 -5.49
N ILE A 9 -35.88 -11.29 -4.24
CA ILE A 9 -34.89 -10.44 -3.57
C ILE A 9 -33.94 -11.28 -2.71
N VAL A 10 -34.40 -12.41 -2.15
CA VAL A 10 -33.66 -13.24 -1.19
C VAL A 10 -33.56 -14.67 -1.71
N SER A 11 -32.42 -15.03 -2.30
CA SER A 11 -32.07 -16.41 -2.71
C SER A 11 -30.75 -16.86 -2.10
N PHE A 12 -30.65 -18.16 -1.77
CA PHE A 12 -29.55 -18.77 -1.01
C PHE A 12 -28.78 -19.77 -1.88
N ALA A 13 -27.43 -19.73 -1.80
CA ALA A 13 -26.58 -20.73 -2.46
C ALA A 13 -26.75 -22.13 -1.87
N ASN A 14 -26.87 -22.23 -0.53
CA ASN A 14 -27.13 -23.46 0.22
C ASN A 14 -28.48 -23.36 0.97
N GLN A 15 -29.61 -23.44 0.26
CA GLN A 15 -30.93 -23.31 0.90
C GLN A 15 -31.24 -24.41 1.93
N GLU A 16 -30.69 -25.62 1.76
CA GLU A 16 -30.90 -26.74 2.68
C GLU A 16 -30.29 -26.44 4.06
N GLU A 17 -29.03 -26.00 4.07
CA GLU A 17 -28.29 -25.64 5.28
C GLU A 17 -28.97 -24.49 6.03
N PHE A 18 -29.49 -23.50 5.30
CA PHE A 18 -30.27 -22.40 5.87
C PHE A 18 -31.49 -22.91 6.62
N HIS A 19 -32.29 -23.75 5.97
CA HIS A 19 -33.52 -24.27 6.56
C HIS A 19 -33.24 -25.24 7.72
N ASP A 20 -32.17 -26.02 7.67
CA ASP A 20 -31.74 -26.88 8.79
C ASP A 20 -31.39 -26.03 10.03
N LEU A 21 -30.60 -24.98 9.85
CA LEU A 21 -30.24 -24.06 10.93
C LEU A 21 -31.46 -23.32 11.49
N LEU A 22 -32.37 -22.88 10.62
CA LEU A 22 -33.63 -22.25 11.03
C LEU A 22 -34.44 -23.22 11.89
N LEU A 23 -34.63 -24.45 11.44
CA LEU A 23 -35.41 -25.44 12.17
C LEU A 23 -34.83 -25.73 13.57
N ASP A 24 -33.51 -25.86 13.69
CA ASP A 24 -32.84 -26.01 14.99
C ASP A 24 -33.15 -24.86 15.95
N ARG A 25 -33.14 -23.63 15.44
CA ARG A 25 -33.45 -22.43 16.23
C ARG A 25 -34.91 -22.40 16.65
N LEU A 26 -35.83 -22.75 15.74
CA LEU A 26 -37.26 -22.84 16.03
C LEU A 26 -37.55 -23.93 17.06
N HIS A 27 -36.86 -25.08 17.00
CA HIS A 27 -36.96 -26.15 17.99
C HIS A 27 -36.56 -25.65 19.39
N GLY A 28 -35.44 -24.94 19.48
CA GLY A 28 -35.02 -24.29 20.73
C GLY A 28 -36.05 -23.27 21.25
N ALA A 29 -36.73 -22.54 20.37
CA ALA A 29 -37.78 -21.59 20.76
C ALA A 29 -39.00 -22.28 21.38
N ILE A 30 -39.43 -23.41 20.81
CA ILE A 30 -40.51 -24.22 21.37
C ILE A 30 -40.17 -24.69 22.78
N HIS A 31 -38.95 -25.22 22.98
CA HIS A 31 -38.50 -25.63 24.30
C HIS A 31 -38.52 -24.46 25.30
N ARG A 32 -38.05 -23.26 24.90
CA ARG A 32 -38.06 -22.06 25.76
C ARG A 32 -39.47 -21.55 26.09
N VAL A 33 -40.42 -21.65 25.15
CA VAL A 33 -41.76 -21.08 25.31
C VAL A 33 -42.72 -22.03 26.00
N LEU A 34 -42.67 -23.32 25.64
CA LEU A 34 -43.64 -24.33 26.05
C LEU A 34 -43.11 -25.31 27.10
N ASP A 35 -41.79 -25.41 27.28
CA ASP A 35 -41.14 -26.35 28.22
C ASP A 35 -41.63 -27.81 28.00
N ILE A 36 -41.59 -28.28 26.75
CA ILE A 36 -42.03 -29.63 26.37
C ILE A 36 -40.80 -30.53 26.23
N ASP A 37 -40.88 -31.75 26.78
CA ASP A 37 -39.82 -32.76 26.71
C ASP A 37 -39.48 -33.10 25.24
N GLU A 38 -38.18 -33.26 24.96
CA GLU A 38 -37.71 -33.71 23.64
C GLU A 38 -38.33 -35.08 23.28
N GLY A 39 -38.77 -35.22 22.02
CA GLY A 39 -39.47 -36.43 21.53
C GLY A 39 -40.97 -36.50 21.84
N ASP A 40 -41.54 -35.51 22.54
CA ASP A 40 -42.99 -35.35 22.68
C ASP A 40 -43.61 -34.40 21.66
N TYR A 41 -42.78 -33.80 20.80
CA TYR A 41 -43.21 -32.95 19.71
C TYR A 41 -42.26 -33.07 18.52
N THR A 42 -42.73 -32.60 17.36
CA THR A 42 -41.92 -32.39 16.16
C THR A 42 -42.47 -31.20 15.39
N MET A 43 -41.75 -30.77 14.37
CA MET A 43 -42.17 -29.71 13.47
C MET A 43 -41.93 -30.12 12.02
N PHE A 44 -42.92 -29.93 11.17
CA PHE A 44 -42.72 -29.95 9.72
C PHE A 44 -42.77 -28.53 9.19
N MET A 45 -41.66 -28.09 8.60
CA MET A 45 -41.51 -26.75 8.03
C MET A 45 -41.71 -26.83 6.52
N VAL A 46 -42.72 -26.12 6.02
CA VAL A 46 -43.00 -26.01 4.58
C VAL A 46 -42.82 -24.56 4.18
N THR A 47 -41.93 -24.29 3.24
CA THR A 47 -41.52 -22.93 2.83
C THR A 47 -41.50 -22.78 1.33
N ILE A 48 -41.48 -21.54 0.87
CA ILE A 48 -41.20 -21.21 -0.53
C ILE A 48 -39.74 -21.61 -0.84
N PRO A 49 -39.44 -22.21 -2.01
CA PRO A 49 -38.06 -22.49 -2.40
C PRO A 49 -37.27 -21.19 -2.61
N ARG A 50 -36.02 -21.20 -2.13
CA ARG A 50 -35.13 -20.03 -2.11
C ARG A 50 -33.80 -20.31 -2.84
N GLY A 51 -33.67 -21.43 -3.56
CA GLY A 51 -32.46 -21.81 -4.30
C GLY A 51 -32.11 -20.83 -5.43
N GLN A 52 -30.82 -20.76 -5.79
CA GLN A 52 -30.34 -19.85 -6.84
C GLN A 52 -30.81 -20.21 -8.26
N ASP A 53 -31.12 -21.48 -8.50
CA ASP A 53 -31.48 -22.01 -9.83
C ASP A 53 -32.99 -22.05 -10.09
N VAL A 54 -33.80 -21.51 -9.18
CA VAL A 54 -35.27 -21.53 -9.29
C VAL A 54 -35.73 -20.45 -10.28
N GLU A 55 -36.15 -20.84 -11.49
CA GLU A 55 -36.76 -19.93 -12.46
C GLU A 55 -38.12 -19.43 -11.97
N ILE A 56 -38.23 -18.11 -11.75
CA ILE A 56 -39.47 -17.49 -11.28
C ILE A 56 -40.36 -17.23 -12.49
N ASN A 57 -41.48 -17.96 -12.58
CA ASN A 57 -42.52 -17.70 -13.58
C ASN A 57 -43.55 -16.70 -13.01
N PRO A 58 -43.54 -15.42 -13.45
CA PRO A 58 -44.45 -14.39 -12.94
C PRO A 58 -45.91 -14.59 -13.37
N TYR A 59 -46.20 -15.57 -14.24
CA TYR A 59 -47.54 -15.90 -14.70
C TYR A 59 -48.18 -17.10 -13.98
N LEU A 60 -47.42 -17.81 -13.13
CA LEU A 60 -48.00 -18.83 -12.26
C LEU A 60 -48.73 -18.16 -11.09
N GLN A 61 -50.05 -18.37 -11.01
CA GLN A 61 -50.88 -17.89 -9.90
C GLN A 61 -50.61 -18.64 -8.57
N GLN A 62 -49.79 -19.68 -8.58
CA GLN A 62 -49.57 -20.59 -7.46
C GLN A 62 -48.07 -20.65 -7.13
N GLU A 63 -47.74 -20.51 -5.85
CA GLU A 63 -46.34 -20.63 -5.39
C GLU A 63 -45.95 -22.10 -5.24
N GLN A 64 -44.77 -22.44 -5.74
CA GLN A 64 -44.13 -23.73 -5.48
C GLN A 64 -43.68 -23.77 -4.01
N LEU A 65 -43.82 -24.92 -3.35
CA LEU A 65 -43.42 -25.10 -1.95
C LEU A 65 -42.47 -26.30 -1.82
N ILE A 66 -41.66 -26.30 -0.77
CA ILE A 66 -40.72 -27.37 -0.42
C ILE A 66 -40.79 -27.67 1.09
N TYR A 67 -40.34 -28.86 1.49
CA TYR A 67 -40.05 -29.13 2.89
C TYR A 67 -38.67 -28.58 3.25
N GLY A 68 -38.63 -27.58 4.13
CA GLY A 68 -37.40 -26.96 4.59
C GLY A 68 -36.80 -27.69 5.79
N GLY A 69 -35.48 -27.94 5.76
CA GLY A 69 -34.73 -28.41 6.93
C GLY A 69 -34.97 -29.87 7.28
N VAL A 70 -35.18 -30.72 6.27
CA VAL A 70 -35.57 -32.14 6.43
C VAL A 70 -34.53 -32.94 7.23
N ASP A 71 -33.23 -32.65 7.05
CA ASP A 71 -32.17 -33.35 7.76
C ASP A 71 -32.18 -32.99 9.26
N ALA A 72 -32.40 -31.70 9.60
CA ALA A 72 -32.62 -31.28 10.97
C ALA A 72 -33.90 -31.89 11.56
N GLN A 73 -35.01 -31.94 10.81
CA GLN A 73 -36.28 -32.54 11.26
C GLN A 73 -36.09 -34.01 11.62
N ARG A 74 -35.44 -34.79 10.73
CA ARG A 74 -35.13 -36.19 10.95
C ARG A 74 -34.23 -36.38 12.16
N ARG A 75 -33.14 -35.61 12.23
CA ARG A 75 -32.17 -35.69 13.33
C ARG A 75 -32.83 -35.42 14.68
N LEU A 76 -33.69 -34.41 14.78
CA LEU A 76 -34.37 -34.05 16.03
C LEU A 76 -35.45 -35.07 16.43
N LEU A 77 -36.18 -35.64 15.47
CA LEU A 77 -37.25 -36.60 15.76
C LEU A 77 -36.74 -38.03 16.04
N GLU A 78 -35.67 -38.46 15.37
CA GLU A 78 -35.15 -39.84 15.43
C GLU A 78 -33.92 -40.00 16.34
N ALA A 79 -33.42 -38.92 16.96
CA ALA A 79 -32.30 -38.98 17.89
C ALA A 79 -32.53 -40.02 19.01
N GLY A 80 -31.69 -41.07 19.04
CA GLY A 80 -31.74 -42.12 20.06
C GLY A 80 -32.81 -43.20 19.84
N VAL A 81 -33.47 -43.23 18.68
CA VAL A 81 -34.51 -44.23 18.34
C VAL A 81 -33.92 -45.33 17.44
N VAL A 82 -34.21 -46.60 17.74
CA VAL A 82 -33.75 -47.76 16.96
C VAL A 82 -34.32 -47.71 15.54
N LEU A 83 -33.46 -47.93 14.52
CA LEU A 83 -33.73 -47.96 13.07
C LEU A 83 -35.20 -48.23 12.70
N LYS A 84 -35.93 -47.15 12.42
CA LYS A 84 -37.30 -47.16 11.89
C LYS A 84 -37.26 -47.21 10.37
N ASN A 85 -38.30 -47.79 9.78
CA ASN A 85 -38.44 -47.90 8.33
C ASN A 85 -38.97 -46.60 7.68
N THR A 86 -38.32 -45.48 7.98
CA THR A 86 -38.75 -44.11 7.64
C THR A 86 -37.82 -43.43 6.63
N ALA A 87 -36.66 -44.02 6.32
CA ALA A 87 -35.64 -43.42 5.45
C ALA A 87 -36.19 -43.01 4.08
N ALA A 88 -36.92 -43.89 3.39
CA ALA A 88 -37.52 -43.58 2.09
C ALA A 88 -38.57 -42.45 2.18
N SER A 89 -39.28 -42.33 3.31
CA SER A 89 -40.23 -41.23 3.52
C SER A 89 -39.53 -39.89 3.74
N TRP A 90 -38.41 -39.88 4.47
CA TRP A 90 -37.57 -38.69 4.61
C TRP A 90 -36.91 -38.27 3.30
N ASP A 91 -36.37 -39.24 2.55
CA ASP A 91 -35.77 -38.98 1.24
C ASP A 91 -36.82 -38.42 0.27
N TYR A 92 -38.05 -38.95 0.31
CA TYR A 92 -39.17 -38.43 -0.48
C TYR A 92 -39.50 -36.97 -0.11
N LEU A 93 -39.62 -36.65 1.19
CA LEU A 93 -39.83 -35.25 1.61
C LEU A 93 -38.69 -34.31 1.23
N LYS A 94 -37.44 -34.80 1.19
CA LYS A 94 -36.25 -33.99 0.87
C LYS A 94 -36.18 -33.59 -0.60
N TYR A 95 -36.48 -34.50 -1.52
CA TYR A 95 -36.25 -34.30 -2.96
C TYR A 95 -37.53 -33.98 -3.76
N GLU A 96 -38.72 -34.18 -3.19
CA GLU A 96 -39.96 -33.93 -3.91
C GLU A 96 -40.31 -32.44 -3.90
N GLU A 97 -40.12 -31.79 -5.06
CA GLU A 97 -40.70 -30.49 -5.34
C GLU A 97 -42.17 -30.66 -5.75
N PHE A 98 -43.08 -29.92 -5.13
CA PHE A 98 -44.50 -30.08 -5.44
C PHE A 98 -45.16 -28.77 -5.85
N TYR A 99 -45.93 -28.89 -6.93
CA TYR A 99 -46.94 -27.93 -7.32
C TYR A 99 -48.23 -28.25 -6.56
N THR A 100 -49.11 -27.27 -6.46
CA THR A 100 -50.27 -27.13 -5.58
C THR A 100 -51.36 -28.23 -5.58
N GLU A 101 -51.12 -29.46 -6.02
CA GLU A 101 -52.17 -30.47 -6.16
C GLU A 101 -52.14 -31.66 -5.17
N GLU A 102 -51.14 -31.79 -4.27
CA GLU A 102 -50.93 -33.08 -3.57
C GLU A 102 -51.02 -33.11 -2.02
N THR A 103 -51.33 -32.03 -1.31
CA THR A 103 -51.74 -32.08 0.13
C THR A 103 -52.82 -31.06 0.49
N TYR A 104 -53.95 -31.52 1.05
CA TYR A 104 -55.17 -30.73 1.26
C TYR A 104 -55.07 -29.67 2.38
N LEU A 105 -54.18 -29.82 3.37
CA LEU A 105 -54.13 -28.93 4.56
C LEU A 105 -53.09 -27.82 4.45
N THR A 106 -51.86 -28.14 4.06
CA THR A 106 -50.74 -27.18 3.99
C THR A 106 -50.98 -26.09 2.94
N ARG A 107 -51.55 -26.45 1.79
CA ARG A 107 -51.94 -25.51 0.72
C ARG A 107 -53.02 -24.51 1.16
N ASN A 108 -54.11 -25.00 1.77
CA ASN A 108 -55.19 -24.12 2.21
C ASN A 108 -54.66 -23.18 3.29
N THR A 109 -53.87 -23.71 4.22
CA THR A 109 -53.28 -22.90 5.29
C THR A 109 -52.41 -21.77 4.75
N PHE A 110 -51.42 -22.02 3.88
CA PHE A 110 -50.56 -20.96 3.35
C PHE A 110 -51.33 -19.92 2.54
N ASN A 111 -52.13 -20.35 1.55
CA ASN A 111 -52.88 -19.43 0.68
C ASN A 111 -53.94 -18.63 1.43
N GLU A 112 -54.62 -19.24 2.40
CA GLU A 112 -55.65 -18.57 3.22
C GLU A 112 -55.03 -17.55 4.19
N LEU A 113 -53.85 -17.86 4.74
CA LEU A 113 -53.07 -16.94 5.57
C LEU A 113 -52.56 -15.76 4.73
N GLU A 114 -52.00 -16.03 3.55
CA GLU A 114 -51.49 -14.99 2.64
C GLU A 114 -52.61 -14.08 2.12
N ALA A 115 -53.75 -14.65 1.70
CA ALA A 115 -54.91 -13.92 1.21
C ALA A 115 -55.59 -13.04 2.27
N GLY A 116 -55.19 -13.15 3.55
CA GLY A 116 -55.69 -12.31 4.64
C GLY A 116 -57.15 -12.60 5.01
N GLN A 117 -57.61 -13.83 4.82
CA GLN A 117 -58.99 -14.23 5.11
C GLN A 117 -59.27 -14.47 6.59
N TYR A 118 -58.22 -14.65 7.40
CA TYR A 118 -58.29 -15.03 8.80
C TYR A 118 -57.51 -14.08 9.70
N SER A 119 -57.98 -13.96 10.95
CA SER A 119 -57.33 -13.24 12.05
C SER A 119 -56.49 -14.18 12.92
N ILE A 120 -55.74 -13.63 13.88
CA ILE A 120 -54.95 -14.48 14.79
C ILE A 120 -55.84 -15.31 15.72
N GLU A 121 -57.07 -14.87 15.97
CA GLU A 121 -58.07 -15.58 16.77
C GLU A 121 -58.60 -16.83 16.07
N ASP A 122 -58.50 -16.88 14.74
CA ASP A 122 -58.94 -18.02 13.94
C ASP A 122 -57.90 -19.16 13.94
N ILE A 123 -56.63 -18.87 14.24
CA ILE A 123 -55.54 -19.87 14.15
C ILE A 123 -55.79 -21.11 15.03
N PRO A 124 -56.14 -20.99 16.33
CA PRO A 124 -56.44 -22.16 17.16
C PRO A 124 -57.63 -22.98 16.68
N VAL A 125 -58.56 -22.39 15.93
CA VAL A 125 -59.82 -23.05 15.54
C VAL A 125 -59.74 -23.64 14.13
N LYS A 126 -59.06 -22.96 13.21
CA LYS A 126 -58.96 -23.32 11.80
C LYS A 126 -57.70 -24.11 11.45
N PHE A 127 -56.61 -23.82 12.15
CA PHE A 127 -55.29 -24.37 11.85
C PHE A 127 -54.76 -25.25 12.98
N SER A 128 -55.64 -25.79 13.83
CA SER A 128 -55.30 -26.82 14.80
C SER A 128 -56.30 -27.98 14.73
N GLY A 129 -55.84 -29.18 15.06
CA GLY A 129 -56.67 -30.36 14.97
C GLY A 129 -56.02 -31.60 15.56
N ASP A 130 -56.76 -32.69 15.45
CA ASP A 130 -56.36 -34.02 15.89
C ASP A 130 -55.76 -34.78 14.69
N LEU A 131 -54.60 -35.43 14.89
CA LEU A 131 -53.95 -36.22 13.83
C LEU A 131 -54.84 -37.37 13.31
N TYR A 132 -55.78 -37.85 14.14
CA TYR A 132 -56.79 -38.83 13.75
C TYR A 132 -57.61 -38.34 12.55
N ASP A 133 -58.09 -37.10 12.58
CA ASP A 133 -58.90 -36.53 11.51
C ASP A 133 -58.03 -36.15 10.32
N TYR A 134 -56.81 -35.66 10.56
CA TYR A 134 -55.87 -35.30 9.49
C TYR A 134 -55.55 -36.50 8.58
N PHE A 135 -55.27 -37.68 9.17
CA PHE A 135 -54.96 -38.91 8.43
C PHE A 135 -56.15 -39.83 8.23
N ALA A 136 -57.38 -39.31 8.18
CA ALA A 136 -58.58 -40.14 8.03
C ALA A 136 -58.52 -41.08 6.80
N ASP A 137 -58.05 -40.57 5.65
CA ASP A 137 -57.95 -41.34 4.40
C ASP A 137 -56.88 -42.43 4.50
N GLN A 138 -55.68 -42.07 4.97
CA GLN A 138 -54.55 -43.00 5.17
C GLN A 138 -54.85 -44.06 6.23
N ARG A 139 -55.76 -43.79 7.18
CA ARG A 139 -56.22 -44.79 8.16
C ARG A 139 -57.32 -45.69 7.61
N ALA A 140 -58.23 -45.14 6.79
CA ALA A 140 -59.29 -45.91 6.15
C ALA A 140 -58.74 -46.85 5.05
N SER A 141 -57.65 -46.45 4.39
CA SER A 141 -56.91 -47.25 3.42
C SER A 141 -55.41 -47.13 3.69
N PRO A 142 -54.86 -47.98 4.59
CA PRO A 142 -53.43 -47.98 4.92
C PRO A 142 -52.58 -48.16 3.67
N PRO A 143 -51.57 -47.30 3.45
CA PRO A 143 -50.71 -47.44 2.29
C PRO A 143 -49.93 -48.77 2.28
N GLU A 144 -49.64 -49.30 1.09
CA GLU A 144 -49.14 -50.66 0.92
C GLU A 144 -47.65 -50.83 1.24
N ASN A 145 -46.82 -49.80 1.02
CA ASN A 145 -45.36 -49.91 1.18
C ASN A 145 -44.71 -48.67 1.82
N PRO A 146 -44.18 -48.76 3.06
CA PRO A 146 -43.45 -47.65 3.71
C PRO A 146 -42.15 -47.24 2.99
N GLN A 147 -41.64 -48.08 2.07
CA GLN A 147 -40.42 -47.80 1.31
C GLN A 147 -40.67 -47.06 -0.02
N ALA A 148 -41.93 -46.80 -0.37
CA ALA A 148 -42.29 -46.11 -1.60
C ALA A 148 -43.58 -45.30 -1.39
N PRO A 149 -43.53 -44.18 -0.64
CA PRO A 149 -44.70 -43.33 -0.43
C PRO A 149 -45.22 -42.79 -1.77
N ALA A 150 -46.54 -42.80 -1.98
CA ALA A 150 -47.14 -42.36 -3.23
C ALA A 150 -47.42 -40.84 -3.29
N ASN A 151 -47.34 -40.14 -2.16
CA ASN A 151 -47.48 -38.68 -2.03
C ASN A 151 -46.91 -38.19 -0.69
N LEU A 152 -46.81 -36.87 -0.54
CA LEU A 152 -46.26 -36.22 0.67
C LEU A 152 -47.04 -36.56 1.94
N LYS A 153 -48.38 -36.61 1.89
CA LYS A 153 -49.22 -36.95 3.06
C LYS A 153 -49.00 -38.38 3.52
N GLU A 154 -48.71 -39.29 2.59
CA GLU A 154 -48.30 -40.66 2.91
C GLU A 154 -46.91 -40.70 3.55
N ALA A 155 -45.94 -39.92 3.06
CA ALA A 155 -44.62 -39.80 3.68
C ALA A 155 -44.72 -39.26 5.12
N GLU A 156 -45.51 -38.19 5.35
CA GLU A 156 -45.81 -37.67 6.68
C GLU A 156 -46.46 -38.74 7.59
N TYR A 157 -47.42 -39.50 7.04
CA TYR A 157 -48.11 -40.57 7.78
C TYR A 157 -47.12 -41.64 8.27
N TRP A 158 -46.23 -42.13 7.39
CA TRP A 158 -45.25 -43.15 7.75
C TRP A 158 -44.26 -42.67 8.82
N ILE A 159 -43.81 -41.42 8.73
CA ILE A 159 -42.94 -40.81 9.73
C ILE A 159 -43.67 -40.67 11.07
N LEU A 160 -44.84 -40.02 11.08
CA LEU A 160 -45.53 -39.69 12.33
C LEU A 160 -46.11 -40.92 13.03
N ARG A 161 -46.52 -41.96 12.29
CA ARG A 161 -47.11 -43.19 12.86
C ARG A 161 -46.19 -43.88 13.86
N GLU A 162 -44.89 -43.76 13.65
CA GLU A 162 -43.91 -44.39 14.51
C GLU A 162 -43.63 -43.59 15.79
N HIS A 163 -44.07 -42.32 15.88
CA HIS A 163 -43.73 -41.40 16.98
C HIS A 163 -44.94 -40.83 17.73
N PHE A 164 -46.11 -40.77 17.11
CA PHE A 164 -47.34 -40.16 17.65
C PHE A 164 -48.53 -41.11 17.55
N ASP A 165 -49.48 -41.02 18.49
CA ASP A 165 -50.71 -41.81 18.46
C ASP A 165 -51.83 -41.07 17.72
N PHE A 166 -52.31 -41.70 16.65
CA PHE A 166 -53.52 -41.26 15.96
C PHE A 166 -54.40 -42.42 15.51
N LYS A 167 -54.34 -43.55 16.23
CA LYS A 167 -55.20 -44.71 15.97
C LYS A 167 -56.61 -44.53 16.53
N THR A 168 -56.76 -43.67 17.54
CA THR A 168 -58.04 -43.44 18.24
C THR A 168 -58.42 -41.97 18.23
N ARG A 169 -59.68 -41.66 18.58
CA ARG A 169 -60.13 -40.27 18.81
C ARG A 169 -59.48 -39.59 20.03
N LEU A 170 -58.58 -40.29 20.72
CA LEU A 170 -57.70 -39.71 21.73
C LEU A 170 -56.32 -39.34 21.17
N SER A 171 -56.24 -39.00 19.88
CA SER A 171 -54.97 -38.76 19.19
C SER A 171 -54.21 -37.54 19.68
N ASP A 172 -52.93 -37.55 19.34
CA ASP A 172 -52.04 -36.41 19.37
C ASP A 172 -52.50 -35.33 18.38
N LYS A 173 -51.95 -34.12 18.54
CA LYS A 173 -52.49 -32.90 17.96
C LYS A 173 -51.47 -32.19 17.09
N PHE A 174 -51.96 -31.35 16.19
CA PHE A 174 -51.14 -30.41 15.44
C PHE A 174 -51.67 -28.98 15.58
N LEU A 175 -50.76 -28.03 15.39
CA LEU A 175 -51.01 -26.60 15.28
C LEU A 175 -50.13 -26.05 14.16
N SER A 176 -50.76 -25.50 13.12
CA SER A 176 -50.04 -24.86 12.01
C SER A 176 -49.87 -23.37 12.30
N LEU A 177 -48.64 -22.90 12.26
CA LEU A 177 -48.27 -21.52 12.54
C LEU A 177 -47.66 -20.87 11.28
N PRO A 178 -47.99 -19.61 10.98
CA PRO A 178 -47.35 -18.91 9.88
C PRO A 178 -45.87 -18.65 10.18
N LEU A 179 -45.02 -18.88 9.18
CA LEU A 179 -43.66 -18.34 9.16
C LEU A 179 -43.71 -16.99 8.46
N ILE A 180 -43.34 -15.96 9.20
CA ILE A 180 -43.40 -14.57 8.76
C ILE A 180 -41.97 -14.06 8.68
N GLN A 181 -41.67 -13.41 7.57
CA GLN A 181 -40.36 -12.82 7.26
C GLN A 181 -40.61 -11.42 6.70
N TYR A 182 -40.09 -10.37 7.34
CA TYR A 182 -40.18 -8.97 6.86
C TYR A 182 -41.56 -8.54 6.29
N LEU A 183 -42.64 -8.76 7.04
CA LEU A 183 -44.04 -8.45 6.67
C LEU A 183 -44.65 -9.34 5.56
N GLU A 184 -44.00 -10.43 5.18
CA GLU A 184 -44.52 -11.43 4.24
C GLU A 184 -44.64 -12.82 4.88
N PHE A 185 -45.53 -13.64 4.34
CA PHE A 185 -45.64 -15.04 4.72
C PHE A 185 -44.69 -15.84 3.83
N ASP A 186 -43.77 -16.58 4.45
CA ASP A 186 -42.74 -17.36 3.74
C ASP A 186 -42.98 -18.87 3.82
N GLY A 187 -43.88 -19.28 4.71
CA GLY A 187 -44.22 -20.69 4.87
C GLY A 187 -45.17 -20.95 6.02
N VAL A 188 -45.33 -22.23 6.32
CA VAL A 188 -46.13 -22.74 7.42
C VAL A 188 -45.31 -23.77 8.19
N LEU A 189 -45.31 -23.63 9.51
CA LEU A 189 -44.72 -24.59 10.43
C LEU A 189 -45.83 -25.41 11.09
N HIS A 190 -45.86 -26.71 10.82
CA HIS A 190 -46.77 -27.64 11.47
C HIS A 190 -46.15 -28.15 12.77
N PHE A 191 -46.56 -27.59 13.89
CA PHE A 191 -46.14 -28.03 15.21
C PHE A 191 -47.01 -29.20 15.68
N ILE A 192 -46.42 -30.38 15.81
CA ILE A 192 -47.10 -31.62 16.18
C ILE A 192 -46.67 -32.01 17.58
N TYR A 193 -47.62 -32.27 18.48
CA TYR A 193 -47.33 -32.51 19.89
C TYR A 193 -48.25 -33.55 20.52
N LYS A 194 -47.73 -34.26 21.53
CA LYS A 194 -48.51 -35.23 22.28
C LYS A 194 -49.66 -34.59 23.03
N ARG A 195 -50.82 -35.24 23.03
CA ARG A 195 -52.07 -34.72 23.62
C ARG A 195 -51.91 -34.24 25.08
N LYS A 196 -51.04 -34.89 25.87
CA LYS A 196 -50.75 -34.50 27.27
C LYS A 196 -50.29 -33.03 27.41
N HIS A 197 -49.70 -32.45 26.37
CA HIS A 197 -49.21 -31.07 26.36
C HIS A 197 -50.22 -30.04 25.88
N SER A 198 -51.47 -30.42 25.59
CA SER A 198 -52.52 -29.49 25.11
C SER A 198 -52.75 -28.30 26.05
N ARG A 199 -52.58 -28.48 27.37
CA ARG A 199 -52.69 -27.40 28.36
C ARG A 199 -51.47 -26.48 28.40
N LYS A 200 -50.32 -26.90 27.86
CA LYS A 200 -49.15 -26.03 27.67
C LYS A 200 -49.34 -25.16 26.42
N VAL A 201 -49.90 -25.72 25.35
CA VAL A 201 -50.18 -25.00 24.10
C VAL A 201 -51.39 -24.05 24.24
N PHE A 202 -52.44 -24.48 24.93
CA PHE A 202 -53.67 -23.70 25.17
C PHE A 202 -54.05 -23.69 26.67
N PRO A 203 -53.41 -22.86 27.51
CA PRO A 203 -53.58 -22.86 28.97
C PRO A 203 -55.02 -22.67 29.44
N GLN A 204 -55.77 -21.78 28.79
CA GLN A 204 -57.17 -21.49 29.11
C GLN A 204 -58.14 -21.96 28.01
N GLY A 205 -57.73 -22.93 27.18
CA GLY A 205 -58.49 -23.45 26.04
C GLY A 205 -58.25 -22.67 24.74
N LEU A 206 -58.93 -23.06 23.65
CA LEU A 206 -58.67 -22.55 22.29
C LEU A 206 -58.88 -21.03 22.11
N LYS A 207 -59.55 -20.36 23.06
CA LYS A 207 -59.71 -18.90 23.05
C LYS A 207 -58.48 -18.15 23.57
N ASP A 208 -57.54 -18.85 24.21
CA ASP A 208 -56.29 -18.28 24.72
C ASP A 208 -55.20 -18.36 23.66
N ILE A 209 -54.97 -17.22 23.01
CA ILE A 209 -53.97 -17.05 21.94
C ILE A 209 -52.63 -16.51 22.44
N SER A 210 -52.44 -16.39 23.77
CA SER A 210 -51.23 -15.77 24.34
C SER A 210 -49.95 -16.52 23.93
N VAL A 211 -49.98 -17.84 24.00
CA VAL A 211 -48.88 -18.74 23.62
C VAL A 211 -48.65 -18.72 22.11
N VAL A 212 -49.72 -18.77 21.32
CA VAL A 212 -49.66 -18.70 19.85
C VAL A 212 -49.00 -17.39 19.39
N LYS A 213 -49.41 -16.25 19.97
CA LYS A 213 -48.78 -14.94 19.72
C LYS A 213 -47.30 -14.92 20.07
N LYS A 214 -46.92 -15.55 21.20
CA LYS A 214 -45.52 -15.61 21.63
C LYS A 214 -44.68 -16.44 20.68
N LEU A 215 -45.16 -17.63 20.28
CA LEU A 215 -44.46 -18.49 19.33
C LEU A 215 -44.25 -17.82 17.97
N ILE A 216 -45.31 -17.24 17.38
CA ILE A 216 -45.21 -16.57 16.08
C ILE A 216 -44.18 -15.44 16.11
N ARG A 217 -44.12 -14.65 17.20
CA ARG A 217 -43.14 -13.57 17.37
C ARG A 217 -41.71 -14.10 17.54
N GLU A 218 -41.52 -15.12 18.37
CA GLU A 218 -40.19 -15.72 18.57
C GLU A 218 -39.67 -16.36 17.28
N PHE A 219 -40.55 -17.00 16.50
CA PHE A 219 -40.20 -17.59 15.22
C PHE A 219 -39.80 -16.51 14.20
N ASN A 220 -40.57 -15.43 14.08
CA ASN A 220 -40.20 -14.29 13.23
C ASN A 220 -38.85 -13.70 13.63
N ASN A 221 -38.61 -13.50 14.94
CA ASN A 221 -37.35 -12.93 15.42
C ASN A 221 -36.15 -13.81 15.04
N LEU A 222 -36.25 -15.13 15.25
CA LEU A 222 -35.17 -16.05 14.90
C LEU A 222 -34.96 -16.16 13.40
N TYR A 223 -36.03 -16.14 12.62
CA TYR A 223 -35.95 -16.14 11.17
C TYR A 223 -35.20 -14.88 10.70
N ASP A 224 -35.64 -13.70 11.12
CA ASP A 224 -35.00 -12.44 10.79
C ASP A 224 -33.52 -12.41 11.20
N GLU A 225 -33.18 -12.89 12.41
CA GLU A 225 -31.79 -12.94 12.90
C GLU A 225 -30.88 -13.81 12.04
N ILE A 226 -31.32 -15.02 11.67
CA ILE A 226 -30.51 -15.91 10.84
C ILE A 226 -30.28 -15.29 9.47
N ILE A 227 -31.30 -14.66 8.86
CA ILE A 227 -31.11 -13.97 7.57
C ILE A 227 -30.10 -12.83 7.68
N LEU A 228 -30.16 -12.04 8.76
CA LEU A 228 -29.21 -10.93 8.98
C LEU A 228 -27.77 -11.41 9.18
N ASP A 229 -27.58 -12.63 9.69
CA ASP A 229 -26.28 -13.26 9.89
C ASP A 229 -25.84 -14.14 8.72
N TRP A 230 -26.75 -14.53 7.83
CA TRP A 230 -26.48 -15.47 6.73
C TRP A 230 -25.42 -14.97 5.75
N ASP A 231 -25.36 -13.65 5.54
CA ASP A 231 -24.34 -12.98 4.72
C ASP A 231 -22.92 -13.03 5.33
N ILE A 232 -22.81 -13.40 6.63
CA ILE A 232 -21.55 -13.45 7.39
C ILE A 232 -20.98 -14.89 7.43
N GLU A 233 -21.79 -15.91 7.17
CA GLU A 233 -21.33 -17.32 7.14
C GLU A 233 -20.50 -17.64 5.89
N SER A 234 -19.45 -18.46 6.08
CA SER A 234 -18.44 -18.74 5.05
C SER A 234 -19.04 -19.41 3.81
N GLY A 235 -19.05 -18.69 2.69
CA GLY A 235 -19.51 -19.21 1.39
C GLY A 235 -20.58 -18.34 0.71
N ASN A 236 -21.30 -17.49 1.46
CA ASN A 236 -22.45 -16.73 0.96
C ASN A 236 -22.16 -15.26 0.57
N PHE A 237 -20.87 -14.87 0.50
CA PHE A 237 -20.43 -13.48 0.30
C PHE A 237 -20.85 -12.80 -1.04
N GLN A 238 -21.53 -13.51 -1.95
CA GLN A 238 -21.72 -13.08 -3.33
C GLN A 238 -22.91 -12.13 -3.59
N LYS A 239 -23.89 -11.95 -2.68
CA LYS A 239 -25.03 -11.04 -2.90
C LYS A 239 -25.40 -10.20 -1.68
N ARG A 240 -24.68 -9.09 -1.51
CA ARG A 240 -24.90 -8.02 -0.50
C ARG A 240 -26.23 -7.27 -0.58
N GLU A 241 -27.05 -7.53 -1.58
CA GLU A 241 -28.23 -6.72 -1.87
C GLU A 241 -29.50 -7.24 -1.20
N ILE A 242 -29.47 -8.44 -0.62
CA ILE A 242 -30.63 -9.09 -0.01
C ILE A 242 -31.20 -8.22 1.12
N VAL A 243 -30.38 -7.92 2.14
CA VAL A 243 -30.85 -7.16 3.31
C VAL A 243 -31.03 -5.66 3.01
N ASP A 244 -30.22 -5.11 2.11
CA ASP A 244 -30.33 -3.72 1.66
C ASP A 244 -31.66 -3.47 0.93
N ASN A 245 -32.05 -4.38 0.04
CA ASN A 245 -33.32 -4.30 -0.67
C ASN A 245 -34.50 -4.51 0.30
N ILE A 246 -34.42 -5.48 1.21
CA ILE A 246 -35.46 -5.69 2.24
C ILE A 246 -35.70 -4.41 3.04
N LEU A 247 -34.65 -3.70 3.48
CA LEU A 247 -34.78 -2.43 4.22
C LEU A 247 -35.30 -1.26 3.36
N LEU A 248 -34.98 -1.26 2.06
CA LEU A 248 -35.46 -0.25 1.12
C LEU A 248 -36.97 -0.42 0.85
N TYR A 249 -37.42 -1.66 0.61
CA TYR A 249 -38.80 -1.99 0.28
C TYR A 249 -39.72 -2.03 1.51
N SER A 250 -39.23 -2.54 2.64
CA SER A 250 -40.01 -2.54 3.89
C SER A 250 -40.33 -1.13 4.38
N ASN A 251 -39.61 -0.10 3.92
CA ASN A 251 -39.88 1.32 4.19
C ASN A 251 -40.71 2.04 3.13
N ASP A 252 -41.08 1.38 2.03
CA ASP A 252 -42.00 1.97 1.05
C ASP A 252 -43.40 2.08 1.68
N PRO A 253 -43.95 3.30 1.85
CA PRO A 253 -45.28 3.49 2.44
C PRO A 253 -46.37 2.70 1.71
N ALA A 254 -46.25 2.55 0.38
CA ALA A 254 -47.23 1.81 -0.41
C ALA A 254 -47.13 0.30 -0.20
N PHE A 255 -45.92 -0.23 0.06
CA PHE A 255 -45.72 -1.64 0.43
C PHE A 255 -46.26 -1.91 1.84
N GLN A 256 -45.90 -1.06 2.80
CA GLN A 256 -46.37 -1.15 4.19
C GLN A 256 -47.90 -1.11 4.28
N GLU A 257 -48.55 -0.18 3.58
CA GLU A 257 -50.00 -0.04 3.59
C GLU A 257 -50.70 -1.27 3.01
N ARG A 258 -50.16 -1.87 1.95
CA ARG A 258 -50.72 -3.10 1.34
C ARG A 258 -50.61 -4.29 2.29
N LYS A 259 -49.42 -4.56 2.84
CA LYS A 259 -49.21 -5.73 3.71
C LYS A 259 -49.92 -5.59 5.06
N ASN A 260 -50.06 -4.38 5.59
CA ASN A 260 -50.82 -4.12 6.82
C ASN A 260 -52.35 -4.33 6.68
N ARG A 261 -52.87 -4.67 5.49
CA ARG A 261 -54.26 -5.10 5.29
C ARG A 261 -54.51 -6.53 5.79
N ASN A 262 -53.48 -7.36 5.90
CA ASN A 262 -53.61 -8.71 6.44
C ASN A 262 -53.92 -8.63 7.96
N PRO A 263 -55.03 -9.24 8.44
CA PRO A 263 -55.44 -9.13 9.85
C PRO A 263 -54.39 -9.62 10.85
N ILE A 264 -53.70 -10.73 10.54
CA ILE A 264 -52.67 -11.33 11.41
C ILE A 264 -51.49 -10.38 11.61
N LEU A 265 -50.98 -9.80 10.51
CA LEU A 265 -49.84 -8.86 10.57
C LEU A 265 -50.19 -7.60 11.37
N ARG A 266 -51.43 -7.10 11.20
CA ARG A 266 -51.95 -5.94 11.92
C ARG A 266 -52.13 -6.22 13.41
N GLU A 267 -52.74 -7.34 13.77
CA GLU A 267 -53.01 -7.72 15.17
C GLU A 267 -51.74 -8.07 15.95
N LEU A 268 -50.71 -8.59 15.27
CA LEU A 268 -49.39 -8.82 15.85
C LEU A 268 -48.56 -7.53 15.99
N ARG A 269 -48.99 -6.43 15.35
CA ARG A 269 -48.32 -5.12 15.27
C ARG A 269 -46.95 -5.21 14.58
N TYR A 270 -46.82 -6.03 13.53
CA TYR A 270 -45.52 -6.21 12.87
C TYR A 270 -45.02 -4.96 12.17
N LEU A 271 -45.90 -4.15 11.58
CA LEU A 271 -45.48 -2.88 10.97
C LEU A 271 -44.76 -1.97 11.98
N GLU A 272 -45.34 -1.81 13.16
CA GLU A 272 -44.73 -1.03 14.24
C GLU A 272 -43.48 -1.70 14.81
N TYR A 273 -43.45 -3.04 14.87
CA TYR A 273 -42.26 -3.80 15.28
C TYR A 273 -41.07 -3.48 14.38
N TYR A 274 -41.19 -3.60 13.06
CA TYR A 274 -40.10 -3.31 12.13
C TYR A 274 -39.72 -1.82 12.13
N GLN A 275 -40.69 -0.90 12.27
CA GLN A 275 -40.41 0.54 12.40
C GLN A 275 -39.61 0.86 13.67
N ASN A 276 -39.99 0.29 14.82
CA ASN A 276 -39.30 0.51 16.10
C ASN A 276 -37.89 -0.09 16.11
N HIS A 277 -37.69 -1.21 15.41
CA HIS A 277 -36.39 -1.90 15.34
C HIS A 277 -35.56 -1.52 14.11
N PHE A 278 -36.03 -0.56 13.28
CA PHE A 278 -35.34 -0.17 12.06
C PHE A 278 -33.86 0.20 12.28
N HIS A 279 -33.56 0.90 13.37
CA HIS A 279 -32.18 1.22 13.74
C HIS A 279 -31.32 -0.02 14.02
N TYR A 280 -31.88 -1.07 14.63
CA TYR A 280 -31.18 -2.33 14.86
C TYR A 280 -30.86 -3.04 13.54
N TYR A 281 -31.85 -3.24 12.68
CA TYR A 281 -31.65 -3.87 11.37
C TYR A 281 -30.64 -3.10 10.52
N LYS A 282 -30.77 -1.76 10.45
CA LYS A 282 -29.81 -0.91 9.74
C LYS A 282 -28.38 -1.09 10.26
N ARG A 283 -28.20 -1.15 11.59
CA ARG A 283 -26.87 -1.34 12.20
C ARG A 283 -26.31 -2.73 11.91
N ARG A 284 -27.15 -3.77 11.92
CA ARG A 284 -26.72 -5.15 11.59
C ARG A 284 -26.28 -5.26 10.13
N VAL A 285 -26.98 -4.59 9.22
CA VAL A 285 -26.55 -4.45 7.81
C VAL A 285 -25.21 -3.71 7.69
N GLU A 286 -25.04 -2.62 8.42
CA GLU A 286 -23.76 -1.91 8.46
C GLU A 286 -22.63 -2.80 8.98
N TYR A 287 -22.88 -3.63 10.01
CA TYR A 287 -21.89 -4.60 10.51
C TYR A 287 -21.61 -5.74 9.53
N GLY A 288 -22.64 -6.29 8.90
CA GLY A 288 -22.51 -7.31 7.84
C GLY A 288 -21.69 -6.81 6.65
N ARG A 289 -21.69 -5.50 6.37
CA ARG A 289 -20.80 -4.88 5.38
C ARG A 289 -19.36 -4.73 5.86
N GLN A 290 -19.15 -4.38 7.13
CA GLN A 290 -17.83 -4.07 7.66
C GLN A 290 -16.94 -5.31 7.79
N VAL A 291 -17.49 -6.44 8.23
CA VAL A 291 -16.68 -7.63 8.56
C VAL A 291 -16.02 -8.26 7.32
N PRO A 292 -16.73 -8.58 6.22
CA PRO A 292 -16.11 -9.11 5.00
C PRO A 292 -15.15 -8.12 4.32
N ALA A 293 -15.44 -6.81 4.38
CA ALA A 293 -14.53 -5.77 3.88
C ALA A 293 -13.18 -5.80 4.60
N LEU A 294 -13.19 -5.98 5.94
CA LEU A 294 -11.97 -6.13 6.74
C LEU A 294 -11.20 -7.40 6.38
N PHE A 295 -11.90 -8.51 6.10
CA PHE A 295 -11.25 -9.74 5.61
C PHE A 295 -10.63 -9.54 4.24
N TYR A 296 -11.36 -8.93 3.30
CA TYR A 296 -10.85 -8.63 1.97
C TYR A 296 -9.61 -7.73 2.03
N GLU A 297 -9.64 -6.64 2.80
CA GLU A 297 -8.49 -5.73 2.97
C GLU A 297 -7.24 -6.51 3.44
N ARG A 298 -7.43 -7.45 4.38
CA ARG A 298 -6.35 -8.34 4.85
C ARG A 298 -5.84 -9.27 3.76
N TYR A 299 -6.74 -9.94 3.03
CA TYR A 299 -6.36 -10.82 1.92
C TYR A 299 -5.68 -10.06 0.79
N LEU A 300 -6.16 -8.87 0.44
CA LEU A 300 -5.55 -8.00 -0.57
C LEU A 300 -4.13 -7.62 -0.15
N LEU A 301 -3.92 -7.21 1.11
CA LEU A 301 -2.60 -6.88 1.61
C LEU A 301 -1.66 -8.10 1.57
N GLN A 302 -2.14 -9.28 1.98
CA GLN A 302 -1.38 -10.53 1.88
C GLN A 302 -1.04 -10.87 0.43
N ALA A 303 -1.99 -10.72 -0.49
CA ALA A 303 -1.79 -10.97 -1.90
C ALA A 303 -0.75 -10.02 -2.50
N ILE A 304 -0.83 -8.72 -2.18
CA ILE A 304 0.16 -7.71 -2.55
C ILE A 304 1.55 -8.13 -2.07
N VAL A 305 1.67 -8.52 -0.80
CA VAL A 305 2.92 -8.99 -0.21
C VAL A 305 3.45 -10.22 -0.96
N HIS A 306 2.62 -11.24 -1.21
CA HIS A 306 3.03 -12.44 -1.95
C HIS A 306 3.50 -12.13 -3.38
N ILE A 307 2.75 -11.30 -4.10
CA ILE A 307 3.06 -10.91 -5.48
C ILE A 307 4.40 -10.19 -5.56
N LEU A 308 4.66 -9.26 -4.62
CA LEU A 308 5.92 -8.53 -4.58
C LEU A 308 7.06 -9.43 -4.10
N ILE A 309 6.82 -10.37 -3.15
CA ILE A 309 7.89 -11.25 -2.63
C ILE A 309 8.42 -12.13 -3.75
N ASP A 310 7.53 -12.63 -4.61
CA ASP A 310 7.91 -13.36 -5.83
C ASP A 310 8.84 -12.53 -6.73
N SER A 311 8.60 -11.23 -6.86
CA SER A 311 9.48 -10.31 -7.60
C SER A 311 10.89 -10.27 -7.01
N TYR A 312 10.96 -10.06 -5.69
CA TYR A 312 12.23 -9.93 -4.98
C TYR A 312 13.02 -11.24 -4.97
N ALA A 313 12.34 -12.36 -4.74
CA ALA A 313 12.96 -13.69 -4.78
C ALA A 313 13.62 -13.95 -6.14
N HIS A 314 12.95 -13.59 -7.25
CA HIS A 314 13.53 -13.73 -8.58
C HIS A 314 14.62 -12.69 -8.86
N ASN A 315 14.30 -11.40 -8.77
CA ASN A 315 15.18 -10.32 -9.24
C ASN A 315 16.45 -10.17 -8.38
N VAL A 316 16.32 -10.33 -7.06
CA VAL A 316 17.42 -10.07 -6.12
C VAL A 316 18.09 -11.38 -5.71
N SER A 317 17.33 -12.35 -5.21
CA SER A 317 17.91 -13.58 -4.65
C SER A 317 18.44 -14.51 -5.76
N ALA A 318 17.56 -15.00 -6.63
CA ALA A 318 17.87 -16.09 -7.56
C ALA A 318 18.85 -15.69 -8.68
N HIS A 319 18.73 -14.47 -9.22
CA HIS A 319 19.58 -14.03 -10.32
C HIS A 319 20.82 -13.28 -9.84
N SER A 320 20.65 -12.19 -9.08
CA SER A 320 21.77 -11.31 -8.74
C SER A 320 22.66 -11.87 -7.62
N LEU A 321 22.12 -12.19 -6.44
CA LEU A 321 22.94 -12.63 -5.30
C LEU A 321 23.62 -13.98 -5.54
N VAL A 322 22.96 -14.92 -6.23
CA VAL A 322 23.58 -16.20 -6.61
C VAL A 322 24.78 -15.97 -7.54
N ALA A 323 24.62 -15.11 -8.57
CA ALA A 323 25.71 -14.77 -9.48
C ALA A 323 26.87 -14.06 -8.76
N LEU A 324 26.56 -13.13 -7.85
CA LEU A 324 27.58 -12.43 -7.06
C LEU A 324 28.31 -13.35 -6.09
N ASN A 325 27.60 -14.27 -5.43
CA ASN A 325 28.24 -15.28 -4.58
C ASN A 325 29.24 -16.11 -5.38
N TRP A 326 28.84 -16.57 -6.57
CA TRP A 326 29.73 -17.31 -7.47
C TRP A 326 30.96 -16.47 -7.89
N TYR A 327 30.77 -15.21 -8.28
CA TYR A 327 31.89 -14.33 -8.64
C TYR A 327 32.82 -14.04 -7.46
N PHE A 328 32.31 -13.87 -6.25
CA PHE A 328 33.14 -13.65 -5.06
C PHE A 328 33.88 -14.90 -4.62
N GLN A 329 33.29 -16.10 -4.78
CA GLN A 329 33.99 -17.36 -4.57
C GLN A 329 35.16 -17.52 -5.55
N LEU A 330 34.90 -17.33 -6.85
CA LEU A 330 35.95 -17.38 -7.88
C LEU A 330 37.06 -16.35 -7.64
N ARG A 331 36.67 -15.13 -7.25
CA ARG A 331 37.63 -14.09 -6.86
C ARG A 331 38.45 -14.50 -5.66
N SER A 332 37.83 -15.10 -4.64
CA SER A 332 38.53 -15.61 -3.46
C SER A 332 39.50 -16.73 -3.81
N GLU A 333 39.15 -17.64 -4.71
CA GLU A 333 40.02 -18.72 -5.20
C GLU A 333 41.18 -18.16 -6.00
N TYR A 334 40.92 -17.23 -6.93
CA TYR A 334 41.92 -16.55 -7.75
C TYR A 334 42.98 -15.86 -6.90
N TYR A 335 42.58 -15.11 -5.87
CA TYR A 335 43.53 -14.49 -4.93
C TYR A 335 44.06 -15.46 -3.85
N GLY A 336 43.37 -16.57 -3.61
CA GLY A 336 43.71 -17.59 -2.62
C GLY A 336 44.86 -18.50 -3.06
N HIS A 337 44.91 -18.85 -4.36
CA HIS A 337 46.04 -19.60 -4.94
C HIS A 337 47.36 -18.82 -4.89
N ASP A 338 47.30 -17.50 -4.80
CA ASP A 338 48.45 -16.58 -4.79
C ASP A 338 48.98 -16.29 -3.36
N VAL A 339 48.34 -16.77 -2.29
CA VAL A 339 48.78 -16.49 -0.89
C VAL A 339 50.13 -17.16 -0.58
N HIS A 340 50.36 -18.38 -1.07
CA HIS A 340 51.65 -19.07 -0.90
C HIS A 340 52.78 -18.46 -1.74
N GLN A 341 52.48 -17.88 -2.90
CA GLN A 341 53.45 -17.12 -3.69
C GLN A 341 53.69 -15.73 -3.13
N ARG A 342 52.67 -15.02 -2.63
CA ARG A 342 52.82 -13.73 -1.95
C ARG A 342 53.63 -13.83 -0.68
N ASP A 343 53.44 -14.86 0.15
CA ASP A 343 54.28 -15.06 1.34
C ASP A 343 55.73 -15.41 0.97
N ALA A 344 55.95 -16.15 -0.13
CA ALA A 344 57.29 -16.44 -0.65
C ALA A 344 57.97 -15.20 -1.26
N ILE A 345 57.23 -14.39 -2.03
CA ILE A 345 57.68 -13.12 -2.62
C ILE A 345 57.93 -12.10 -1.51
N TRP A 346 57.06 -12.01 -0.50
CA TRP A 346 57.24 -11.14 0.67
C TRP A 346 58.41 -11.58 1.53
N SER A 347 58.66 -12.89 1.66
CA SER A 347 59.84 -13.42 2.37
C SER A 347 61.14 -13.15 1.61
N ALA A 348 61.14 -13.30 0.28
CA ALA A 348 62.26 -12.93 -0.58
C ALA A 348 62.52 -11.41 -0.59
N TYR A 349 61.44 -10.62 -0.55
CA TYR A 349 61.47 -9.16 -0.43
C TYR A 349 62.02 -8.73 0.92
N LYS A 350 61.53 -9.29 2.04
CA LYS A 350 62.03 -9.02 3.40
C LYS A 350 63.51 -9.36 3.53
N SER A 351 63.97 -10.44 2.91
CA SER A 351 65.39 -10.83 2.85
C SER A 351 66.26 -9.81 2.08
N LYS A 352 65.80 -9.35 0.91
CA LYS A 352 66.49 -8.30 0.12
C LYS A 352 66.41 -6.92 0.75
N LEU A 353 65.34 -6.62 1.48
CA LEU A 353 65.15 -5.34 2.16
C LEU A 353 66.04 -5.25 3.39
N LEU A 354 66.22 -6.35 4.12
CA LEU A 354 67.20 -6.45 5.20
C LEU A 354 68.64 -6.31 4.68
N SER A 355 68.99 -6.91 3.54
CA SER A 355 70.35 -6.75 2.95
C SER A 355 70.62 -5.37 2.33
N ALA A 356 69.59 -4.69 1.84
CA ALA A 356 69.68 -3.32 1.34
C ALA A 356 69.78 -2.27 2.47
N VAL A 357 69.12 -2.52 3.60
CA VAL A 357 69.25 -1.68 4.81
C VAL A 357 70.66 -1.81 5.40
N ASP A 358 71.28 -2.98 5.31
CA ASP A 358 72.66 -3.21 5.74
C ASP A 358 73.73 -2.54 4.82
N THR A 359 73.37 -2.09 3.61
CA THR A 359 74.31 -1.52 2.63
C THR A 359 74.21 -0.01 2.42
N GLY A 360 73.25 0.68 3.06
CA GLY A 360 73.30 2.13 3.30
C GLY A 360 73.08 3.07 2.10
N THR A 361 72.53 2.62 0.97
CA THR A 361 72.25 3.51 -0.19
C THR A 361 70.79 3.98 -0.24
N GLY A 362 70.60 5.30 -0.34
CA GLY A 362 69.30 5.98 -0.33
C GLY A 362 68.39 5.70 -1.53
N TRP A 363 67.07 5.78 -1.27
CA TRP A 363 65.98 5.33 -2.16
C TRP A 363 65.49 6.40 -3.15
N ARG A 364 65.22 6.02 -4.42
CA ARG A 364 64.41 6.81 -5.39
C ARG A 364 63.45 5.93 -6.21
N ARG A 365 62.39 6.61 -6.70
CA ARG A 365 61.13 6.19 -7.35
C ARG A 365 61.17 5.09 -8.41
N ASP A 366 62.31 4.83 -9.06
CA ASP A 366 62.37 4.01 -10.28
C ASP A 366 62.11 2.50 -10.03
N MET A 367 62.08 2.05 -8.77
CA MET A 367 61.80 0.65 -8.40
C MET A 367 60.28 0.35 -8.29
N ALA A 368 59.43 1.36 -8.09
CA ALA A 368 57.97 1.16 -8.09
C ALA A 368 57.47 0.81 -9.49
N ASP A 369 58.08 1.42 -10.50
CA ASP A 369 57.78 1.18 -11.92
C ASP A 369 58.28 -0.21 -12.35
N TRP A 370 59.42 -0.68 -11.85
CA TRP A 370 59.89 -2.06 -12.09
C TRP A 370 59.01 -3.14 -11.43
N ILE A 371 58.36 -2.82 -10.30
CA ILE A 371 57.43 -3.71 -9.60
C ILE A 371 56.08 -3.80 -10.36
N GLU A 372 55.60 -2.70 -10.95
CA GLU A 372 54.45 -2.75 -11.85
C GLU A 372 54.74 -3.58 -13.12
N ASP A 373 55.94 -3.46 -13.71
CA ASP A 373 56.30 -4.20 -14.92
C ASP A 373 56.52 -5.71 -14.68
N GLN A 374 57.07 -6.13 -13.53
CA GLN A 374 57.31 -7.56 -13.24
C GLN A 374 56.10 -8.31 -12.68
N ILE A 375 55.12 -7.62 -12.09
CA ILE A 375 53.86 -8.26 -11.64
C ILE A 375 52.92 -8.52 -12.84
N PHE A 376 53.09 -7.79 -13.96
CA PHE A 376 52.22 -7.91 -15.14
C PHE A 376 52.77 -8.77 -16.29
N GLU A 377 54.07 -9.09 -16.32
CA GLU A 377 54.65 -9.92 -17.38
C GLU A 377 55.39 -11.15 -16.82
N ASN A 378 54.69 -12.27 -16.59
CA ASN A 378 55.10 -13.61 -17.06
C ASN A 378 54.16 -14.77 -16.69
N ARG A 379 53.60 -15.37 -17.76
CA ARG A 379 53.32 -16.80 -18.03
C ARG A 379 52.24 -17.56 -17.23
N VAL A 380 51.09 -17.61 -17.90
CA VAL A 380 50.16 -18.74 -18.04
C VAL A 380 50.92 -20.06 -18.18
N SER A 381 50.62 -21.04 -17.31
CA SER A 381 50.89 -22.45 -17.56
C SER A 381 49.66 -23.09 -18.17
N ASP A 382 49.85 -23.74 -19.32
CA ASP A 382 48.86 -24.60 -19.96
C ASP A 382 48.60 -25.83 -19.06
N ASP A 383 47.44 -25.91 -18.39
CA ASP A 383 46.73 -27.18 -18.17
C ASP A 383 45.28 -26.99 -17.68
N GLU A 384 44.36 -27.39 -18.56
CA GLU A 384 43.01 -27.94 -18.36
C GLU A 384 41.90 -27.27 -17.50
N ASN A 385 40.85 -26.88 -18.25
CA ASN A 385 39.41 -27.13 -18.05
C ASN A 385 38.58 -26.16 -17.18
N LEU A 386 37.77 -25.35 -17.89
CA LEU A 386 36.60 -24.55 -17.49
C LEU A 386 36.80 -23.46 -16.41
N HIS A 387 37.63 -23.68 -15.39
CA HIS A 387 37.95 -22.68 -14.36
C HIS A 387 38.75 -21.49 -14.92
N ASP A 388 39.59 -21.72 -15.93
CA ASP A 388 40.47 -20.70 -16.52
C ASP A 388 39.79 -19.69 -17.45
N VAL A 389 38.65 -20.02 -18.05
CA VAL A 389 37.91 -19.07 -18.89
C VAL A 389 37.11 -18.09 -18.01
N VAL A 390 36.67 -18.53 -16.83
CA VAL A 390 35.93 -17.70 -15.88
C VAL A 390 36.88 -16.90 -14.96
N SER A 391 38.09 -17.40 -14.69
CA SER A 391 39.15 -16.66 -13.98
C SER A 391 39.63 -15.41 -14.74
N GLN A 392 39.33 -15.31 -16.04
CA GLN A 392 39.58 -14.15 -16.89
C GLN A 392 38.50 -13.05 -16.83
N HIS A 393 37.42 -13.25 -16.06
CA HIS A 393 36.37 -12.25 -15.97
C HIS A 393 36.87 -10.95 -15.29
N PRO A 394 36.65 -9.74 -15.83
CA PRO A 394 37.22 -8.51 -15.27
C PRO A 394 36.81 -8.21 -13.83
N LEU A 395 35.60 -8.58 -13.40
CA LEU A 395 35.21 -8.49 -11.97
C LEU A 395 36.09 -9.36 -11.05
N VAL A 396 36.55 -10.52 -11.53
CA VAL A 396 37.43 -11.45 -10.78
C VAL A 396 38.86 -10.90 -10.78
N GLN A 397 39.37 -10.51 -11.95
CA GLN A 397 40.74 -10.02 -12.15
C GLN A 397 41.01 -8.61 -11.60
N TYR A 398 39.97 -7.77 -11.43
CA TYR A 398 40.16 -6.38 -10.99
C TYR A 398 40.94 -6.32 -9.67
N SER A 399 42.17 -5.82 -9.68
CA SER A 399 43.05 -5.79 -8.49
C SER A 399 42.67 -4.74 -7.45
N GLY A 400 41.79 -3.79 -7.80
CA GLY A 400 41.33 -2.75 -6.89
C GLY A 400 40.32 -3.25 -5.84
N ARG A 401 40.05 -2.37 -4.86
CA ARG A 401 39.02 -2.61 -3.85
C ARG A 401 37.62 -2.45 -4.46
N LEU A 402 36.70 -3.36 -4.09
CA LEU A 402 35.27 -3.33 -4.45
C LEU A 402 34.39 -2.79 -3.31
N ASP A 403 34.99 -2.18 -2.30
CA ASP A 403 34.27 -1.66 -1.13
C ASP A 403 33.21 -0.62 -1.51
N LYS A 404 33.46 0.21 -2.53
CA LYS A 404 32.48 1.18 -3.05
C LYS A 404 31.27 0.48 -3.66
N GLU A 405 31.50 -0.48 -4.55
CA GLU A 405 30.46 -1.23 -5.25
C GLU A 405 29.64 -2.09 -4.27
N ILE A 406 30.32 -2.78 -3.34
CA ILE A 406 29.68 -3.58 -2.28
C ILE A 406 28.86 -2.69 -1.35
N HIS A 407 29.38 -1.54 -0.95
CA HIS A 407 28.64 -0.60 -0.10
C HIS A 407 27.33 -0.15 -0.75
N VAL A 408 27.34 0.18 -2.06
CA VAL A 408 26.11 0.57 -2.77
C VAL A 408 25.12 -0.59 -2.86
N LEU A 409 25.59 -1.82 -3.11
CA LEU A 409 24.73 -3.00 -3.10
C LEU A 409 24.08 -3.22 -1.72
N LEU A 410 24.87 -3.20 -0.65
CA LEU A 410 24.36 -3.39 0.72
C LEU A 410 23.37 -2.29 1.11
N LYS A 411 23.65 -1.04 0.73
CA LYS A 411 22.72 0.07 0.90
C LYS A 411 21.41 -0.16 0.14
N PHE A 412 21.49 -0.59 -1.12
CA PHE A 412 20.29 -0.91 -1.91
C PHE A 412 19.43 -1.99 -1.22
N MET A 413 20.07 -3.04 -0.68
CA MET A 413 19.39 -4.09 0.09
C MET A 413 18.75 -3.56 1.38
N LEU A 414 19.45 -2.67 2.09
CA LEU A 414 18.91 -2.00 3.28
C LEU A 414 17.68 -1.14 2.94
N GLU A 415 17.75 -0.37 1.85
CA GLU A 415 16.61 0.45 1.40
C GLU A 415 15.43 -0.40 0.91
N LYS A 416 15.67 -1.58 0.32
CA LYS A 416 14.60 -2.57 0.04
C LYS A 416 13.91 -3.03 1.33
N GLY A 417 14.59 -3.05 2.48
CA GLY A 417 13.95 -3.23 3.79
C GLY A 417 12.90 -2.15 4.09
N ALA A 418 13.18 -0.88 3.76
CA ALA A 418 12.23 0.23 3.90
C ALA A 418 11.00 0.04 3.00
N PHE A 419 11.22 -0.42 1.76
CA PHE A 419 10.15 -0.77 0.82
C PHE A 419 9.22 -1.83 1.40
N TRP A 420 9.75 -2.92 1.97
CA TRP A 420 8.95 -3.97 2.62
C TRP A 420 8.20 -3.48 3.86
N SER A 421 8.83 -2.63 4.67
CA SER A 421 8.16 -1.93 5.76
C SER A 421 7.01 -1.06 5.25
N GLY A 422 7.15 -0.45 4.07
CA GLY A 422 6.07 0.31 3.42
C GLY A 422 4.93 -0.57 2.92
N VAL A 423 5.25 -1.66 2.21
CA VAL A 423 4.28 -2.62 1.67
C VAL A 423 3.42 -3.22 2.78
N THR A 424 4.03 -3.66 3.88
CA THR A 424 3.30 -4.31 5.00
C THR A 424 2.43 -3.34 5.82
N ARG A 425 2.74 -2.04 5.79
CA ARG A 425 2.01 -1.02 6.57
C ARG A 425 0.87 -0.39 5.78
N ASP A 426 1.02 -0.27 4.45
CA ASP A 426 0.08 0.40 3.55
C ASP A 426 -0.40 1.80 4.03
N ILE A 427 0.49 2.57 4.67
CA ILE A 427 0.21 3.93 5.12
C ILE A 427 0.86 4.95 4.19
N HIS A 428 0.18 6.09 4.01
CA HIS A 428 0.70 7.29 3.36
C HIS A 428 1.78 7.98 4.21
N PHE A 429 3.03 8.04 3.75
CA PHE A 429 4.15 8.64 4.50
C PHE A 429 4.75 9.87 3.84
N GLY A 430 4.02 10.99 3.67
CA GLY A 430 4.58 12.16 2.96
C GLY A 430 5.29 11.74 1.66
N GLY A 431 6.46 12.33 1.38
CA GLY A 431 7.36 11.74 0.38
C GLY A 431 8.67 12.49 0.23
N LYS A 432 9.30 12.34 -0.93
CA LYS A 432 10.55 13.01 -1.27
C LYS A 432 10.49 13.55 -2.69
N ILE A 433 10.98 14.77 -2.88
CA ILE A 433 11.18 15.32 -4.22
C ILE A 433 12.64 15.13 -4.63
N ILE A 434 12.88 14.40 -5.71
CA ILE A 434 14.24 14.15 -6.24
C ILE A 434 14.30 14.46 -7.73
N GLY A 435 15.43 15.01 -8.18
CA GLY A 435 15.70 15.15 -9.62
C GLY A 435 15.92 13.79 -10.27
N LEU A 436 15.34 13.55 -11.45
CA LEU A 436 15.47 12.27 -12.15
C LEU A 436 16.93 11.94 -12.48
N TYR A 437 17.79 12.94 -12.73
CA TYR A 437 19.23 12.73 -12.86
C TYR A 437 19.83 12.10 -11.60
N SER A 438 19.49 12.60 -10.41
CA SER A 438 20.02 12.06 -9.16
C SER A 438 19.56 10.63 -8.93
N LEU A 439 18.29 10.32 -9.22
CA LEU A 439 17.76 8.97 -9.12
C LEU A 439 18.49 8.01 -10.08
N LEU A 440 18.56 8.36 -11.37
CA LEU A 440 19.10 7.46 -12.37
C LEU A 440 20.63 7.35 -12.23
N TRP A 441 21.34 8.47 -12.18
CA TRP A 441 22.81 8.53 -12.18
C TRP A 441 23.45 8.16 -10.84
N ASN A 442 22.96 8.70 -9.71
CA ASN A 442 23.62 8.50 -8.41
C ASN A 442 23.10 7.26 -7.68
N ASP A 443 21.84 6.87 -7.88
CA ASP A 443 21.23 5.74 -7.16
C ASP A 443 21.14 4.48 -8.04
N PHE A 444 20.48 4.54 -9.20
CA PHE A 444 20.18 3.36 -10.00
C PHE A 444 21.42 2.76 -10.67
N ILE A 445 22.04 3.48 -11.61
CA ILE A 445 23.21 2.94 -12.32
C ILE A 445 24.39 2.71 -11.38
N ASN A 446 24.45 3.40 -10.23
CA ASN A 446 25.57 3.33 -9.29
C ASN A 446 25.67 1.99 -8.54
N ASN A 447 24.76 1.06 -8.82
CA ASN A 447 24.81 -0.31 -8.35
C ASN A 447 25.20 -1.29 -9.50
N PRO A 448 26.47 -1.27 -9.95
CA PRO A 448 26.90 -2.07 -11.09
C PRO A 448 26.87 -3.57 -10.81
N LEU A 449 27.10 -3.99 -9.56
CA LEU A 449 27.05 -5.40 -9.18
C LEU A 449 25.64 -5.97 -9.33
N TYR A 450 24.62 -5.24 -8.88
CA TYR A 450 23.23 -5.66 -9.04
C TYR A 450 22.81 -5.63 -10.52
N LEU A 451 22.98 -4.48 -11.18
CA LEU A 451 22.54 -4.31 -12.57
C LEU A 451 23.29 -5.21 -13.56
N GLY A 452 24.57 -5.44 -13.35
CA GLY A 452 25.34 -6.34 -14.20
C GLY A 452 25.06 -7.82 -13.96
N THR A 453 24.31 -8.19 -12.91
CA THR A 453 23.99 -9.60 -12.61
C THR A 453 22.50 -9.94 -12.70
N ILE A 454 21.60 -8.95 -12.72
CA ILE A 454 20.15 -9.17 -12.76
C ILE A 454 19.66 -9.99 -13.98
N ALA A 455 20.39 -9.92 -15.11
CA ALA A 455 20.11 -10.66 -16.36
C ALA A 455 21.19 -11.71 -16.68
N ARG A 456 21.97 -12.14 -15.67
CA ARG A 456 23.12 -13.03 -15.86
C ARG A 456 22.71 -14.43 -16.33
N SER A 457 21.55 -14.93 -15.89
CA SER A 457 20.99 -16.21 -16.35
C SER A 457 20.81 -16.28 -17.85
N GLU A 458 20.56 -15.15 -18.49
CA GLU A 458 20.43 -14.99 -19.92
C GLU A 458 21.75 -14.62 -20.60
N GLY A 459 22.87 -14.58 -19.87
CA GLY A 459 24.21 -14.25 -20.39
C GLY A 459 24.49 -12.76 -20.56
N ILE A 460 23.66 -11.88 -19.98
CA ILE A 460 23.76 -10.43 -20.15
C ILE A 460 24.34 -9.78 -18.90
N GLU A 461 25.45 -9.05 -19.09
CA GLU A 461 26.18 -8.35 -18.03
C GLU A 461 26.44 -6.88 -18.34
N ARG A 462 25.93 -6.44 -19.50
CA ARG A 462 26.00 -5.06 -19.98
C ARG A 462 24.60 -4.50 -20.11
N ILE A 463 24.35 -3.38 -19.44
CA ILE A 463 23.10 -2.62 -19.51
C ILE A 463 23.39 -1.20 -19.97
N ASN A 464 22.76 -0.80 -21.07
CA ASN A 464 22.76 0.58 -21.55
C ASN A 464 21.48 1.27 -21.08
N LEU A 465 21.61 2.42 -20.40
CA LEU A 465 20.48 3.24 -19.97
C LEU A 465 20.23 4.36 -20.98
N LYS A 466 19.19 4.20 -21.79
CA LYS A 466 18.74 5.19 -22.78
C LYS A 466 17.57 6.01 -22.24
N ILE A 467 17.59 7.30 -22.51
CA ILE A 467 16.62 8.27 -22.02
C ILE A 467 16.01 9.00 -23.20
N THR A 468 14.68 9.14 -23.19
CA THR A 468 13.93 9.90 -24.21
C THR A 468 13.01 10.91 -23.53
N ILE A 469 13.19 12.20 -23.78
CA ILE A 469 12.33 13.26 -23.26
C ILE A 469 11.44 13.74 -24.39
N PHE A 470 10.13 13.63 -24.20
CA PHE A 470 9.13 14.06 -25.16
C PHE A 470 8.65 15.47 -24.89
N ALA A 471 8.14 16.13 -25.94
CA ALA A 471 7.39 17.36 -25.78
C ALA A 471 6.14 17.11 -24.90
N PRO A 472 5.72 18.12 -24.09
CA PRO A 472 4.50 18.03 -23.28
C PRO A 472 3.28 17.61 -24.11
N GLU A 473 2.37 16.87 -23.47
CA GLU A 473 1.13 16.43 -24.10
C GLU A 473 0.25 17.65 -24.45
N GLY A 474 -0.03 17.83 -25.74
CA GLY A 474 -0.82 18.97 -26.25
C GLY A 474 -2.28 18.61 -26.53
N PRO A 475 -3.19 19.61 -26.62
CA PRO A 475 -4.59 19.36 -26.99
C PRO A 475 -4.76 18.84 -28.43
N THR A 476 -3.77 19.02 -29.30
CA THR A 476 -3.77 18.60 -30.72
C THR A 476 -3.16 17.21 -30.96
N SER A 477 -2.58 16.56 -29.94
CA SER A 477 -1.99 15.22 -30.04
C SER A 477 -3.00 14.12 -30.40
N TYR A 478 -4.29 14.43 -30.41
CA TYR A 478 -5.41 13.48 -30.54
C TYR A 478 -6.08 13.46 -31.93
N THR A 479 -5.44 14.05 -32.94
CA THR A 479 -5.99 14.21 -34.30
C THR A 479 -5.80 12.98 -35.21
N HIS A 480 -4.99 11.99 -34.82
CA HIS A 480 -4.49 10.91 -35.70
C HIS A 480 -5.12 9.51 -35.47
N GLY A 481 -6.37 9.47 -34.99
CA GLY A 481 -7.12 8.23 -34.75
C GLY A 481 -7.22 7.86 -33.27
N ALA A 482 -8.22 7.03 -32.94
CA ALA A 482 -8.67 6.71 -31.58
C ALA A 482 -7.60 6.10 -30.64
N TYR A 483 -6.49 5.60 -31.17
CA TYR A 483 -5.52 4.79 -30.40
C TYR A 483 -4.07 5.24 -30.60
N ARG A 484 -3.83 6.18 -31.52
CA ARG A 484 -2.50 6.55 -32.00
C ARG A 484 -2.07 7.86 -31.34
N ASN A 485 -0.94 7.84 -30.64
CA ASN A 485 -0.41 8.96 -29.88
C ASN A 485 1.02 9.28 -30.32
N PRO A 486 1.20 10.05 -31.42
CA PRO A 486 2.51 10.43 -31.90
C PRO A 486 3.17 11.44 -30.95
N LYS A 487 4.39 11.14 -30.53
CA LYS A 487 5.18 11.93 -29.58
C LYS A 487 6.44 12.46 -30.25
N HIS A 488 6.69 13.75 -30.05
CA HIS A 488 7.88 14.42 -30.58
C HIS A 488 9.03 14.33 -29.57
N VAL A 489 10.18 13.83 -30.01
CA VAL A 489 11.40 13.75 -29.19
C VAL A 489 12.04 15.13 -29.05
N GLN A 490 12.31 15.56 -27.82
CA GLN A 490 13.09 16.77 -27.53
C GLN A 490 14.56 16.45 -27.32
N VAL A 491 14.85 15.42 -26.52
CA VAL A 491 16.20 14.96 -26.23
C VAL A 491 16.17 13.45 -26.12
N GLU A 492 17.10 12.78 -26.79
CA GLU A 492 17.26 11.33 -26.70
C GLU A 492 18.74 10.95 -26.68
N GLY A 493 19.08 9.88 -25.98
CA GLY A 493 20.40 9.26 -26.06
C GLY A 493 20.74 8.35 -24.89
N ILE A 494 21.94 7.77 -24.92
CA ILE A 494 22.43 6.93 -23.83
C ILE A 494 23.02 7.83 -22.74
N LEU A 495 22.46 7.73 -21.52
CA LEU A 495 22.96 8.43 -20.35
C LEU A 495 24.20 7.74 -19.78
N ALA A 496 24.16 6.41 -19.68
CA ALA A 496 25.21 5.62 -19.04
C ALA A 496 25.18 4.16 -19.51
N THR A 497 26.33 3.50 -19.39
CA THR A 497 26.47 2.05 -19.59
C THR A 497 27.09 1.42 -18.35
N VAL A 498 26.45 0.36 -17.85
CA VAL A 498 26.99 -0.55 -16.85
C VAL A 498 27.51 -1.78 -17.58
N ASP A 499 28.78 -2.14 -17.41
CA ASP A 499 29.37 -3.34 -18.03
C ASP A 499 30.34 -4.03 -17.06
N LEU A 500 29.97 -5.21 -16.56
CA LEU A 500 30.87 -5.99 -15.69
C LEU A 500 31.99 -6.71 -16.46
N ARG A 501 31.91 -6.74 -17.79
CA ARG A 501 32.90 -7.36 -18.68
C ARG A 501 33.99 -6.38 -19.11
N ARG A 502 33.99 -5.16 -18.58
CA ARG A 502 35.00 -4.14 -18.88
C ARG A 502 35.31 -3.31 -17.64
N ILE A 503 36.60 -3.18 -17.35
CA ILE A 503 37.08 -2.18 -16.39
C ILE A 503 37.39 -0.91 -17.18
N ARG A 504 36.79 0.22 -16.78
CA ARG A 504 37.08 1.52 -17.38
C ARG A 504 38.57 1.85 -17.25
N SER A 505 39.24 2.12 -18.37
CA SER A 505 40.66 2.49 -18.37
C SER A 505 40.86 3.80 -17.59
N LYS A 506 41.97 3.90 -16.85
CA LYS A 506 42.41 5.14 -16.20
C LYS A 506 43.11 6.05 -17.22
N ASP A 507 42.52 6.27 -18.40
CA ASP A 507 43.09 7.16 -19.43
C ASP A 507 42.91 8.63 -19.06
N ALA A 508 43.51 9.03 -17.95
CA ALA A 508 43.60 10.40 -17.52
C ALA A 508 45.07 10.80 -17.49
N SER A 509 45.42 11.88 -18.19
CA SER A 509 46.68 12.55 -17.91
C SER A 509 46.68 12.96 -16.44
N VAL A 510 47.80 12.66 -15.80
CA VAL A 510 47.98 12.86 -14.38
C VAL A 510 48.53 14.27 -14.18
N ASN A 511 47.89 15.09 -13.34
CA ASN A 511 48.44 16.40 -12.98
C ASN A 511 49.76 16.25 -12.21
N GLY A 512 50.49 17.36 -11.98
CA GLY A 512 51.77 17.35 -11.26
C GLY A 512 51.75 16.73 -9.85
N ASN A 513 50.56 16.41 -9.31
CA ASN A 513 50.32 15.80 -8.01
C ASN A 513 49.90 14.31 -8.07
N GLY A 514 49.80 13.69 -9.25
CA GLY A 514 49.38 12.29 -9.32
C GLY A 514 47.87 12.05 -9.51
N GLU A 515 47.04 13.09 -9.73
CA GLU A 515 45.59 12.94 -9.88
C GLU A 515 45.11 13.06 -11.35
N ALA A 516 44.14 12.22 -11.71
CA ALA A 516 43.42 12.25 -12.98
C ALA A 516 42.65 13.58 -13.18
N GLU A 517 42.85 14.28 -14.30
CA GLU A 517 42.19 15.57 -14.59
C GLU A 517 40.86 15.47 -15.35
N TYR A 518 40.74 14.53 -16.28
CA TYR A 518 39.55 14.38 -17.12
C TYR A 518 39.26 12.90 -17.45
N LEU A 519 38.04 12.67 -17.94
CA LEU A 519 37.61 11.41 -18.56
C LEU A 519 37.39 11.64 -20.06
N THR A 520 37.98 10.79 -20.90
CA THR A 520 37.73 10.80 -22.35
C THR A 520 36.48 9.98 -22.65
N MET A 521 35.50 10.60 -23.30
CA MET A 521 34.26 10.00 -23.78
C MET A 521 34.51 9.13 -25.02
N PRO A 522 33.60 8.19 -25.36
CA PRO A 522 33.73 7.35 -26.55
C PRO A 522 33.83 8.12 -27.89
N ASP A 523 33.29 9.33 -27.93
CA ASP A 523 33.36 10.25 -29.08
C ASP A 523 34.59 11.16 -29.08
N GLY A 524 35.47 11.03 -28.08
CA GLY A 524 36.68 11.83 -27.89
C GLY A 524 36.48 13.12 -27.08
N GLU A 525 35.27 13.46 -26.64
CA GLU A 525 35.03 14.61 -25.76
C GLU A 525 35.73 14.40 -24.40
N LYS A 526 36.30 15.47 -23.82
CA LYS A 526 36.93 15.40 -22.49
C LYS A 526 35.99 15.99 -21.43
N LEU A 527 35.56 15.17 -20.48
CA LEU A 527 34.83 15.61 -19.30
C LEU A 527 35.80 15.84 -18.14
N PHE A 528 36.04 17.10 -17.80
CA PHE A 528 36.89 17.47 -16.67
C PHE A 528 36.23 17.13 -15.33
N TYR A 529 36.99 16.54 -14.40
CA TYR A 529 36.45 16.18 -13.08
C TYR A 529 36.08 17.40 -12.23
N GLU A 530 36.65 18.57 -12.52
CA GLU A 530 36.31 19.84 -11.87
C GLU A 530 34.84 20.23 -12.15
N ASP A 531 34.42 20.13 -13.41
CA ASP A 531 33.05 20.42 -13.84
C ASP A 531 32.07 19.28 -13.52
N HIS A 532 32.60 18.06 -13.41
CA HIS A 532 31.84 16.82 -13.20
C HIS A 532 32.38 15.98 -12.02
N PRO A 533 32.34 16.50 -10.78
CA PRO A 533 32.94 15.84 -9.62
C PRO A 533 32.31 14.48 -9.28
N SER A 534 31.06 14.24 -9.70
CA SER A 534 30.39 12.95 -9.54
C SER A 534 31.04 11.81 -10.34
N LEU A 535 31.84 12.11 -11.37
CA LEU A 535 32.55 11.12 -12.16
C LEU A 535 33.74 10.49 -11.40
N LYS A 536 34.42 11.25 -10.53
CA LYS A 536 35.60 10.77 -9.76
C LYS A 536 35.22 9.66 -8.77
N ASN A 537 34.01 9.71 -8.24
CA ASN A 537 33.49 8.74 -7.27
C ASN A 537 32.75 7.57 -7.91
N ARG A 538 32.72 7.51 -9.24
CA ARG A 538 31.94 6.53 -9.99
C ARG A 538 32.68 5.20 -10.07
N SER A 539 31.95 4.08 -9.89
CA SER A 539 32.46 2.72 -10.12
C SER A 539 33.22 2.59 -11.43
N VAL A 540 34.25 1.75 -11.42
CA VAL A 540 35.07 1.38 -12.58
C VAL A 540 34.29 0.60 -13.64
N PHE A 541 33.13 0.04 -13.31
CA PHE A 541 32.28 -0.73 -14.24
C PHE A 541 31.22 0.12 -14.93
N VAL A 542 31.28 1.45 -14.79
CA VAL A 542 30.29 2.34 -15.40
C VAL A 542 30.93 3.51 -16.14
N GLU A 543 30.42 3.70 -17.34
CA GLU A 543 30.84 4.72 -18.29
C GLU A 543 29.68 5.68 -18.57
N PRO A 544 29.93 7.00 -18.63
CA PRO A 544 28.95 7.94 -19.17
C PRO A 544 28.71 7.65 -20.66
N GLY A 545 27.46 7.75 -21.10
CA GLY A 545 27.10 7.56 -22.51
C GLY A 545 27.38 8.80 -23.36
N PRO A 546 27.38 8.68 -24.70
CA PRO A 546 27.73 9.78 -25.62
C PRO A 546 26.92 11.07 -25.41
N ASN A 547 25.67 10.97 -24.95
CA ASN A 547 24.78 12.13 -24.77
C ASN A 547 24.71 12.62 -23.32
N TYR A 548 25.68 12.24 -22.49
CA TYR A 548 25.66 12.48 -21.04
C TYR A 548 25.45 13.95 -20.66
N THR A 549 26.15 14.90 -21.29
CA THR A 549 26.07 16.33 -20.92
C THR A 549 24.69 16.92 -21.21
N ALA A 550 24.12 16.63 -22.39
CA ALA A 550 22.79 17.07 -22.77
C ALA A 550 21.70 16.45 -21.87
N LEU A 551 21.78 15.14 -21.63
CA LEU A 551 20.83 14.42 -20.78
C LEU A 551 20.94 14.85 -19.31
N LYS A 552 22.15 15.07 -18.78
CA LYS A 552 22.37 15.59 -17.42
C LYS A 552 21.64 16.91 -17.21
N LYS A 553 21.69 17.83 -18.18
CA LYS A 553 20.99 19.12 -18.11
C LYS A 553 19.48 18.93 -18.09
N ALA A 554 18.94 18.14 -19.01
CA ALA A 554 17.51 17.93 -19.13
C ALA A 554 16.92 17.18 -17.92
N LEU A 555 17.58 16.11 -17.46
CA LEU A 555 17.15 15.29 -16.32
C LEU A 555 17.23 16.00 -14.98
N LYS A 556 18.07 17.04 -14.84
CA LYS A 556 18.09 17.89 -13.63
C LYS A 556 16.85 18.77 -13.51
N ALA A 557 16.20 19.11 -14.63
CA ALA A 557 14.96 19.88 -14.62
C ALA A 557 13.72 19.03 -14.27
N VAL A 558 13.81 17.71 -14.44
CA VAL A 558 12.72 16.76 -14.13
C VAL A 558 12.70 16.48 -12.62
N ARG A 559 11.76 17.10 -11.90
CA ARG A 559 11.58 16.95 -10.44
C ARG A 559 10.45 15.98 -10.11
N ILE A 560 10.80 14.78 -9.67
CA ILE A 560 9.83 13.70 -9.41
C ILE A 560 9.51 13.64 -7.91
N PHE A 561 8.24 13.43 -7.59
CA PHE A 561 7.79 13.11 -6.23
C PHE A 561 7.66 11.59 -6.05
N PHE A 562 8.32 11.06 -5.01
CA PHE A 562 8.18 9.67 -4.58
C PHE A 562 7.43 9.60 -3.25
N PRO A 563 6.23 8.99 -3.22
CA PRO A 563 5.46 8.81 -1.99
C PRO A 563 6.20 7.92 -0.99
N GLY A 564 6.23 8.29 0.28
CA GLY A 564 6.92 7.51 1.30
C GLY A 564 8.45 7.41 1.14
N ASP A 565 9.06 8.40 0.48
CA ASP A 565 10.50 8.51 0.26
C ASP A 565 11.09 7.24 -0.41
N LEU A 566 11.77 6.40 0.37
CA LEU A 566 12.38 5.16 -0.11
C LEU A 566 11.33 4.19 -0.65
N VAL A 567 10.11 4.18 -0.11
CA VAL A 567 9.06 3.24 -0.54
C VAL A 567 8.67 3.51 -1.99
N GLY A 568 8.31 4.75 -2.33
CA GLY A 568 7.98 5.15 -3.70
C GLY A 568 9.18 5.05 -4.64
N LYS A 569 10.37 5.44 -4.19
CA LYS A 569 11.61 5.27 -4.96
C LYS A 569 11.79 3.80 -5.37
N HIS A 570 11.68 2.87 -4.43
CA HIS A 570 11.87 1.44 -4.71
C HIS A 570 10.69 0.81 -5.46
N ALA A 571 9.48 1.35 -5.35
CA ALA A 571 8.37 0.98 -6.25
C ALA A 571 8.71 1.30 -7.72
N PHE A 572 9.29 2.49 -7.98
CA PHE A 572 9.77 2.86 -9.31
C PHE A 572 10.92 1.97 -9.79
N LEU A 573 11.93 1.72 -8.95
CA LEU A 573 13.05 0.84 -9.30
C LEU A 573 12.59 -0.59 -9.60
N THR A 574 11.61 -1.10 -8.86
CA THR A 574 11.05 -2.45 -9.09
C THR A 574 10.42 -2.58 -10.49
N ILE A 575 9.77 -1.54 -11.01
CA ILE A 575 9.24 -1.54 -12.39
C ILE A 575 10.38 -1.63 -13.42
N LEU A 576 11.51 -0.95 -13.17
CA LEU A 576 12.71 -1.01 -14.03
C LEU A 576 13.35 -2.40 -13.99
N GLU A 577 13.50 -2.97 -12.79
CA GLU A 577 14.04 -4.33 -12.55
C GLU A 577 13.22 -5.37 -13.31
N ASN A 578 11.89 -5.30 -13.20
CA ASN A 578 10.96 -6.18 -13.91
C ASN A 578 11.05 -6.03 -15.43
N GLU A 579 11.29 -4.81 -15.95
CA GLU A 579 11.51 -4.64 -17.38
C GLU A 579 12.82 -5.26 -17.84
N ILE A 580 13.92 -5.06 -17.11
CA ILE A 580 15.21 -5.69 -17.45
C ILE A 580 15.06 -7.21 -17.52
N ARG A 581 14.36 -7.81 -16.55
CA ARG A 581 14.11 -9.26 -16.50
C ARG A 581 13.26 -9.78 -17.67
N ASN A 582 12.50 -8.93 -18.36
CA ASN A 582 11.73 -9.37 -19.54
C ASN A 582 12.64 -9.87 -20.67
N VAL A 583 13.96 -9.69 -20.57
CA VAL A 583 14.94 -10.26 -21.48
C VAL A 583 14.82 -11.78 -21.66
N LYS A 584 14.33 -12.51 -20.65
CA LYS A 584 14.03 -13.97 -20.71
C LYS A 584 13.05 -14.37 -21.84
N HIS A 585 12.28 -13.41 -22.36
CA HIS A 585 11.32 -13.63 -23.43
C HIS A 585 11.95 -13.53 -24.83
N TYR A 586 13.19 -13.06 -24.95
CA TYR A 586 13.90 -12.94 -26.22
C TYR A 586 14.76 -14.18 -26.47
N LYS A 587 14.81 -14.61 -27.73
CA LYS A 587 15.55 -15.81 -28.18
C LYS A 587 16.17 -15.55 -29.55
N GLY A 588 17.12 -16.41 -29.95
CA GLY A 588 17.71 -16.37 -31.29
C GLY A 588 18.58 -15.12 -31.52
N GLU A 589 18.40 -14.47 -32.67
CA GLU A 589 19.21 -13.32 -33.11
C GLU A 589 19.14 -12.14 -32.14
N ALA A 590 17.93 -11.78 -31.66
CA ALA A 590 17.75 -10.68 -30.71
C ALA A 590 18.56 -10.89 -29.42
N LEU A 591 18.60 -12.13 -28.89
CA LEU A 591 19.38 -12.44 -27.70
C LEU A 591 20.90 -12.39 -27.97
N ARG A 592 21.36 -12.86 -29.14
CA ARG A 592 22.78 -12.76 -29.54
C ARG A 592 23.24 -11.32 -29.70
N GLN A 593 22.37 -10.45 -30.23
CA GLN A 593 22.64 -9.02 -30.31
C GLN A 593 22.79 -8.43 -28.90
N MET A 594 21.87 -8.74 -27.99
CA MET A 594 21.97 -8.30 -26.59
C MET A 594 23.22 -8.81 -25.87
N HIS A 595 23.71 -10.02 -26.18
CA HIS A 595 24.98 -10.51 -25.65
C HIS A 595 26.16 -9.65 -26.10
N THR A 596 26.14 -9.18 -27.35
CA THR A 596 27.27 -8.43 -27.93
C THR A 596 27.21 -6.96 -27.53
N GLU A 597 26.09 -6.31 -27.78
CA GLU A 597 25.89 -4.86 -27.64
C GLU A 597 25.44 -4.43 -26.23
N GLY A 598 24.96 -5.40 -25.43
CA GLY A 598 24.30 -5.17 -24.15
C GLY A 598 22.80 -4.97 -24.28
N LEU A 599 22.10 -5.06 -23.16
CA LEU A 599 20.67 -4.81 -23.07
C LEU A 599 20.38 -3.32 -22.92
N THR A 600 19.63 -2.74 -23.84
CA THR A 600 19.26 -1.32 -23.77
C THR A 600 17.88 -1.14 -23.12
N LEU A 601 17.88 -0.59 -21.90
CA LEU A 601 16.68 -0.17 -21.18
C LEU A 601 16.38 1.28 -21.54
N ASN A 602 15.18 1.53 -22.07
CA ASN A 602 14.69 2.86 -22.38
C ASN A 602 13.77 3.36 -21.25
N ILE A 603 13.99 4.62 -20.83
CA ILE A 603 13.08 5.36 -19.96
C ILE A 603 12.68 6.64 -20.67
N SER A 604 11.39 6.82 -20.92
CA SER A 604 10.85 8.05 -21.49
C SER A 604 10.08 8.89 -20.48
N ILE A 605 10.10 10.20 -20.67
CA ILE A 605 9.39 11.17 -19.84
C ILE A 605 8.59 12.11 -20.73
N GLN A 606 7.30 12.23 -20.47
CA GLN A 606 6.42 13.20 -21.09
C GLN A 606 5.63 13.94 -20.01
N GLU A 607 5.57 15.27 -20.09
CA GLU A 607 4.70 16.03 -19.20
C GLU A 607 3.24 15.86 -19.60
N ALA A 608 2.37 15.58 -18.63
CA ALA A 608 0.95 15.31 -18.85
C ALA A 608 0.10 15.97 -17.76
N SER A 609 -1.14 16.30 -18.12
CA SER A 609 -2.12 16.90 -17.22
C SER A 609 -2.92 15.83 -16.49
N VAL A 610 -3.13 16.00 -15.18
CA VAL A 610 -3.94 15.04 -14.40
C VAL A 610 -5.39 15.04 -14.87
N LYS A 611 -5.93 16.22 -15.19
CA LYS A 611 -7.23 16.37 -15.85
C LYS A 611 -7.02 16.50 -17.37
N PRO A 612 -7.70 15.68 -18.18
CA PRO A 612 -7.56 15.73 -19.64
C PRO A 612 -7.82 17.14 -20.20
N GLY A 613 -6.92 17.62 -21.07
CA GLY A 613 -7.05 18.92 -21.72
C GLY A 613 -6.75 20.15 -20.85
N ALA A 614 -6.37 19.95 -19.57
CA ALA A 614 -5.94 21.07 -18.72
C ALA A 614 -4.56 21.59 -19.17
N PRO A 615 -4.32 22.91 -19.09
CA PRO A 615 -3.05 23.53 -19.53
C PRO A 615 -1.90 23.29 -18.55
N ILE A 616 -2.21 22.83 -17.33
CA ILE A 616 -1.23 22.56 -16.28
C ILE A 616 -0.84 21.09 -16.40
N HIS A 617 0.47 20.82 -16.37
CA HIS A 617 1.00 19.46 -16.42
C HIS A 617 1.54 19.09 -15.04
N GLU A 618 0.73 18.39 -14.24
CA GLU A 618 1.08 17.96 -12.88
C GLU A 618 1.76 16.58 -12.82
N LEU A 619 1.75 15.84 -13.94
CA LEU A 619 2.25 14.47 -14.03
C LEU A 619 3.43 14.36 -15.02
N TYR A 620 4.31 13.40 -14.74
CA TYR A 620 5.16 12.78 -15.75
C TYR A 620 4.55 11.44 -16.15
N LYS A 621 4.18 11.30 -17.42
CA LYS A 621 3.91 10.02 -18.05
C LYS A 621 5.25 9.37 -18.39
N THR A 622 5.62 8.34 -17.62
CA THR A 622 6.89 7.64 -17.74
C THR A 622 6.70 6.36 -18.54
N GLY A 623 7.46 6.21 -19.63
CA GLY A 623 7.49 5.00 -20.45
C GLY A 623 8.72 4.16 -20.15
N ILE A 624 8.57 2.83 -20.14
CA ILE A 624 9.67 1.89 -19.94
C ILE A 624 9.56 0.75 -20.97
N TRP A 625 10.67 0.41 -21.63
CA TRP A 625 10.76 -0.74 -22.54
C TRP A 625 12.21 -1.18 -22.80
N LEU A 626 12.37 -2.38 -23.35
CA LEU A 626 13.62 -2.87 -23.92
C LEU A 626 13.69 -2.55 -25.43
N GLU A 627 14.82 -2.05 -25.91
CA GLU A 627 15.03 -1.69 -27.34
C GLU A 627 15.25 -2.91 -28.24
N ALA A 628 14.35 -3.88 -28.16
CA ALA A 628 14.43 -5.12 -28.92
C ALA A 628 13.13 -5.42 -29.65
N PRO A 629 13.18 -5.77 -30.95
CA PRO A 629 12.00 -6.13 -31.72
C PRO A 629 11.23 -7.28 -31.05
N THR A 630 9.93 -7.09 -30.89
CA THR A 630 9.00 -8.03 -30.26
C THR A 630 7.90 -8.39 -31.24
N ALA A 631 7.52 -9.66 -31.28
CA ALA A 631 6.33 -10.10 -32.01
C ALA A 631 5.05 -9.62 -31.28
N LEU A 632 4.30 -8.73 -31.92
CA LEU A 632 3.11 -8.08 -31.39
C LEU A 632 1.82 -8.82 -31.77
N LYS A 633 1.78 -9.46 -32.95
CA LYS A 633 0.67 -10.28 -33.45
C LYS A 633 1.21 -11.46 -34.27
N LYS A 634 0.59 -12.65 -34.15
CA LYS A 634 1.01 -13.86 -34.89
C LYS A 634 0.34 -13.93 -36.28
N GLY A 635 0.69 -13.01 -37.18
CA GLY A 635 0.12 -13.00 -38.54
C GLY A 635 -1.36 -12.56 -38.59
N ARG A 636 -1.87 -12.31 -39.80
CA ARG A 636 -3.26 -11.85 -40.02
C ARG A 636 -4.33 -12.91 -39.72
N ASP A 637 -4.01 -14.20 -39.87
CA ASP A 637 -4.96 -15.32 -39.76
C ASP A 637 -5.00 -15.96 -38.36
N SER A 638 -4.25 -15.45 -37.38
CA SER A 638 -4.28 -16.00 -36.01
C SER A 638 -5.46 -15.44 -35.21
N GLU A 639 -6.24 -16.35 -34.61
CA GLU A 639 -7.29 -16.01 -33.65
C GLU A 639 -6.76 -15.45 -32.32
N MET A 640 -5.43 -15.44 -32.09
CA MET A 640 -4.88 -14.88 -30.87
C MET A 640 -4.89 -13.34 -30.91
N PRO A 641 -5.46 -12.67 -29.87
CA PRO A 641 -5.47 -11.22 -29.80
C PRO A 641 -4.04 -10.64 -29.70
N PRO A 642 -3.83 -9.40 -30.19
CA PRO A 642 -2.56 -8.71 -30.08
C PRO A 642 -1.98 -8.73 -28.66
N LEU A 643 -0.65 -8.78 -28.55
CA LEU A 643 0.04 -8.82 -27.25
C LEU A 643 -0.35 -7.65 -26.34
N ILE A 644 -0.52 -6.46 -26.92
CA ILE A 644 -0.97 -5.26 -26.20
C ILE A 644 -2.36 -5.45 -25.59
N THR A 645 -3.32 -6.03 -26.32
CA THR A 645 -4.67 -6.34 -25.81
C THR A 645 -4.62 -7.37 -24.68
N ARG A 646 -3.82 -8.42 -24.84
CA ARG A 646 -3.63 -9.44 -23.80
C ARG A 646 -3.08 -8.84 -22.51
N LYS A 647 -2.07 -7.96 -22.62
CA LYS A 647 -1.53 -7.23 -21.47
C LYS A 647 -2.57 -6.32 -20.83
N PHE A 648 -3.35 -5.60 -21.63
CA PHE A 648 -4.41 -4.72 -21.12
C PHE A 648 -5.48 -5.48 -20.35
N ASN A 649 -5.95 -6.62 -20.87
CA ASN A 649 -6.93 -7.48 -20.18
C ASN A 649 -6.38 -8.04 -18.86
N ALA A 650 -5.11 -8.48 -18.84
CA ALA A 650 -4.47 -8.93 -17.61
C ALA A 650 -4.37 -7.80 -16.56
N LEU A 651 -3.98 -6.60 -16.97
CA LEU A 651 -3.87 -5.43 -16.09
C LEU A 651 -5.23 -4.98 -15.56
N ARG A 652 -6.30 -5.07 -16.36
CA ARG A 652 -7.67 -4.76 -15.93
C ARG A 652 -8.20 -5.70 -14.86
N GLY A 653 -7.79 -6.97 -14.89
CA GLY A 653 -8.20 -7.98 -13.92
C GLY A 653 -7.69 -7.71 -12.51
N ASP A 654 -8.30 -8.38 -11.53
CA ASP A 654 -7.92 -8.27 -10.13
C ASP A 654 -6.58 -8.93 -9.82
N VAL A 655 -5.92 -8.47 -8.76
CA VAL A 655 -4.64 -9.04 -8.30
C VAL A 655 -4.86 -10.29 -7.45
N MET A 656 -6.09 -10.58 -7.06
CA MET A 656 -6.52 -11.84 -6.43
C MET A 656 -7.43 -12.62 -7.37
N ASN A 657 -7.47 -13.93 -7.21
CA ASN A 657 -8.51 -14.74 -7.83
C ASN A 657 -9.82 -14.58 -7.05
N SER A 658 -10.94 -14.58 -7.78
CA SER A 658 -12.29 -14.47 -7.20
C SER A 658 -13.10 -15.75 -7.38
N THR A 659 -12.56 -16.76 -8.06
CA THR A 659 -13.23 -18.04 -8.28
C THR A 659 -13.22 -18.84 -6.97
N GLU A 660 -14.40 -19.30 -6.51
CA GLU A 660 -14.58 -20.25 -5.40
C GLU A 660 -14.21 -19.77 -3.98
N GLY A 661 -14.18 -18.46 -3.72
CA GLY A 661 -13.94 -17.93 -2.38
C GLY A 661 -12.48 -18.03 -1.90
N GLU A 662 -11.58 -18.53 -2.75
CA GLU A 662 -10.15 -18.55 -2.50
C GLU A 662 -9.50 -17.25 -3.00
N PHE A 663 -9.16 -16.34 -2.08
CA PHE A 663 -8.45 -15.07 -2.35
C PHE A 663 -6.96 -15.27 -2.69
N LEU A 664 -6.67 -16.16 -3.63
CA LEU A 664 -5.29 -16.48 -4.00
C LEU A 664 -4.65 -15.36 -4.82
N PRO A 665 -3.40 -14.98 -4.53
CA PRO A 665 -2.68 -13.95 -5.30
C PRO A 665 -2.41 -14.38 -6.73
N ARG A 666 -2.58 -13.45 -7.68
CA ARG A 666 -2.16 -13.63 -9.08
C ARG A 666 -0.71 -13.18 -9.25
N LEU A 667 0.20 -14.15 -9.30
CA LEU A 667 1.63 -13.91 -9.44
C LEU A 667 2.00 -13.45 -10.87
N GLY A 668 3.11 -12.70 -10.97
CA GLY A 668 3.69 -12.29 -12.25
C GLY A 668 4.04 -10.80 -12.35
N GLY A 669 4.95 -10.48 -13.27
CA GLY A 669 5.52 -9.13 -13.42
C GLY A 669 4.50 -8.02 -13.72
N ASN A 670 3.43 -8.32 -14.48
CA ASN A 670 2.40 -7.32 -14.77
C ASN A 670 1.65 -6.87 -13.50
N TYR A 671 1.36 -7.79 -12.58
CA TYR A 671 0.67 -7.47 -11.32
C TYR A 671 1.61 -6.74 -10.36
N GLN A 672 2.90 -7.11 -10.34
CA GLN A 672 3.94 -6.41 -9.58
C GLN A 672 4.06 -4.96 -10.01
N ASP A 673 4.17 -4.73 -11.32
CA ASP A 673 4.27 -3.38 -11.89
C ASP A 673 2.99 -2.57 -11.61
N LYS A 674 1.81 -3.21 -11.69
CA LYS A 674 0.51 -2.58 -11.41
C LYS A 674 0.43 -2.10 -9.96
N ILE A 675 0.84 -2.92 -9.01
CA ILE A 675 0.91 -2.59 -7.58
C ILE A 675 1.86 -1.42 -7.34
N CYS A 676 3.05 -1.45 -7.95
CA CYS A 676 4.03 -0.37 -7.82
C CYS A 676 3.55 0.94 -8.45
N ALA A 677 2.91 0.89 -9.62
CA ALA A 677 2.31 2.04 -10.29
C ALA A 677 1.18 2.65 -9.44
N ALA A 678 0.37 1.81 -8.78
CA ALA A 678 -0.65 2.27 -7.85
C ALA A 678 -0.04 3.02 -6.65
N MET A 679 1.07 2.52 -6.08
CA MET A 679 1.80 3.22 -5.02
C MET A 679 2.32 4.59 -5.48
N LEU A 680 2.90 4.66 -6.68
CA LEU A 680 3.44 5.91 -7.23
C LEU A 680 2.35 6.98 -7.49
N PHE A 681 1.16 6.54 -7.89
CA PHE A 681 0.08 7.45 -8.25
C PHE A 681 -0.85 7.78 -7.07
N ASN A 682 -1.17 6.79 -6.22
CA ASN A 682 -2.15 6.91 -5.13
C ASN A 682 -1.51 6.97 -3.73
N ASN A 683 -0.18 6.93 -3.63
CA ASN A 683 0.60 6.89 -2.39
C ASN A 683 0.36 5.64 -1.51
N ARG A 684 -0.45 4.66 -1.96
CA ARG A 684 -0.80 3.42 -1.23
C ARG A 684 -0.76 2.22 -2.15
N PHE A 685 -0.31 1.07 -1.63
CA PHE A 685 -0.29 -0.19 -2.37
C PHE A 685 -1.70 -0.80 -2.45
N ALA A 686 -2.49 -0.78 -1.37
CA ALA A 686 -3.84 -1.35 -1.41
C ALA A 686 -4.76 -0.60 -2.37
N SER A 687 -4.46 0.67 -2.69
CA SER A 687 -5.14 1.41 -3.76
C SER A 687 -4.86 0.89 -5.17
N VAL A 688 -4.15 -0.24 -5.32
CA VAL A 688 -4.10 -1.00 -6.58
C VAL A 688 -5.50 -1.41 -7.03
N GLN A 689 -6.40 -1.65 -6.08
CA GLN A 689 -7.83 -1.89 -6.29
C GLN A 689 -8.62 -1.16 -5.18
N LYS A 690 -9.64 -0.39 -5.55
CA LYS A 690 -10.51 0.29 -4.58
C LYS A 690 -11.94 -0.22 -4.72
N GLY A 691 -12.66 -0.19 -3.60
CA GLY A 691 -14.10 -0.39 -3.56
C GLY A 691 -14.58 -1.71 -2.97
N ASP A 692 -13.79 -2.36 -2.12
CA ASP A 692 -13.93 -3.80 -1.95
C ASP A 692 -14.64 -4.11 -0.64
N THR A 693 -15.96 -4.07 -0.67
CA THR A 693 -16.76 -4.32 0.52
C THR A 693 -16.85 -5.85 0.87
N GLY A 694 -16.20 -6.78 0.13
CA GLY A 694 -16.29 -8.26 0.25
C GLY A 694 -16.26 -9.03 -1.09
N THR A 695 -15.55 -10.18 -1.15
CA THR A 695 -15.25 -11.15 -2.26
C THR A 695 -14.97 -10.68 -3.69
N SER A 696 -15.38 -9.49 -4.09
CA SER A 696 -15.14 -8.89 -5.40
C SER A 696 -15.15 -7.36 -5.30
N ARG A 697 -14.56 -6.71 -6.29
CA ARG A 697 -14.43 -5.24 -6.32
C ARG A 697 -15.73 -4.52 -6.67
N SER A 698 -16.20 -3.61 -5.81
CA SER A 698 -17.28 -2.68 -6.16
C SER A 698 -16.71 -1.49 -6.94
N LYS A 699 -16.80 -1.56 -8.28
CA LYS A 699 -16.43 -0.45 -9.19
C LYS A 699 -17.21 0.85 -8.92
N ASN A 700 -18.29 0.80 -8.13
CA ASN A 700 -19.10 1.97 -7.76
C ASN A 700 -18.37 2.92 -6.79
N GLU A 701 -17.43 2.41 -6.00
CA GLU A 701 -16.65 3.18 -5.04
C GLU A 701 -15.40 3.84 -5.65
N ASP A 702 -15.06 3.51 -6.90
CA ASP A 702 -13.95 4.17 -7.61
C ASP A 702 -14.27 5.65 -7.83
N THR A 703 -13.32 6.53 -7.47
CA THR A 703 -13.42 7.96 -7.79
C THR A 703 -13.29 8.21 -9.29
N ASP A 704 -13.74 9.37 -9.78
CA ASP A 704 -13.58 9.74 -11.20
C ASP A 704 -12.12 9.66 -11.67
N ARG A 705 -11.16 10.00 -10.78
CA ARG A 705 -9.72 9.85 -11.03
C ARG A 705 -9.32 8.39 -11.18
N ASP A 706 -9.69 7.54 -10.21
CA ASP A 706 -9.34 6.11 -10.25
C ASP A 706 -9.88 5.45 -11.51
N ARG A 707 -11.13 5.76 -11.83
CA ARG A 707 -11.81 5.34 -13.05
C ARG A 707 -11.08 5.76 -14.32
N ALA A 708 -10.43 6.92 -14.34
CA ALA A 708 -9.71 7.43 -15.51
C ALA A 708 -8.33 6.79 -15.69
N TYR A 709 -7.64 6.46 -14.60
CA TYR A 709 -6.25 6.00 -14.64
C TYR A 709 -6.09 4.49 -14.44
N TYR A 710 -7.08 3.78 -13.89
CA TYR A 710 -7.06 2.33 -13.77
C TYR A 710 -6.94 1.66 -15.16
N PRO A 711 -6.05 0.66 -15.37
CA PRO A 711 -5.32 -0.14 -14.36
C PRO A 711 -3.93 0.38 -13.95
N TRP A 712 -3.72 1.69 -13.85
CA TRP A 712 -2.47 2.39 -13.44
C TRP A 712 -1.29 2.26 -14.41
N LEU A 713 -1.30 1.21 -15.23
CA LEU A 713 -0.39 0.97 -16.36
C LEU A 713 -1.15 1.03 -17.68
N ILE A 714 -0.53 1.68 -18.66
CA ILE A 714 -0.99 1.75 -20.04
C ILE A 714 -0.04 0.90 -20.87
N PRO A 715 -0.47 -0.27 -21.36
CA PRO A 715 0.30 -1.01 -22.34
C PRO A 715 0.26 -0.24 -23.66
N ALA A 716 1.42 -0.17 -24.31
CA ALA A 716 1.57 0.51 -25.57
C ALA A 716 2.45 -0.32 -26.51
N SER A 717 2.29 -0.13 -27.81
CA SER A 717 3.21 -0.66 -28.81
C SER A 717 3.63 0.47 -29.74
N CYS A 718 4.82 0.32 -30.30
CA CYS A 718 5.37 1.25 -31.27
C CYS A 718 5.86 0.41 -32.46
N PRO A 719 5.59 0.83 -33.70
CA PRO A 719 6.24 0.21 -34.85
C PRO A 719 7.77 0.41 -34.73
N LEU A 720 8.54 -0.37 -35.50
CA LEU A 720 9.97 -0.15 -35.59
C LEU A 720 10.25 1.26 -36.16
N PRO A 721 11.37 1.91 -35.79
CA PRO A 721 11.60 3.30 -36.11
C PRO A 721 11.80 3.52 -37.61
N ASP A 722 11.06 4.45 -38.21
CA ASP A 722 11.20 4.82 -39.63
C ASP A 722 12.15 6.04 -39.84
N TYR A 723 13.14 6.24 -38.98
CA TYR A 723 14.09 7.38 -38.99
C TYR A 723 13.46 8.80 -38.84
N SER A 724 12.18 8.91 -38.48
CA SER A 724 11.43 10.18 -38.49
C SER A 724 11.57 11.07 -37.24
N GLY A 725 12.22 10.60 -36.17
CA GLY A 725 12.31 11.33 -34.89
C GLY A 725 10.99 11.43 -34.12
N VAL A 726 9.93 10.76 -34.59
CA VAL A 726 8.60 10.71 -33.97
C VAL A 726 8.37 9.30 -33.42
N HIS A 727 7.93 9.21 -32.16
CA HIS A 727 7.45 7.95 -31.59
C HIS A 727 5.96 7.81 -31.78
N ASP A 728 5.56 6.90 -32.65
CA ASP A 728 4.17 6.68 -33.01
C ASP A 728 3.55 5.54 -32.20
N ASP A 729 3.22 5.82 -30.94
CA ASP A 729 2.75 4.80 -30.02
C ASP A 729 1.25 4.53 -30.19
N MET A 730 0.87 3.25 -30.26
CA MET A 730 -0.50 2.79 -30.08
C MET A 730 -0.72 2.45 -28.61
N GLU A 731 -1.67 3.11 -27.94
CA GLU A 731 -1.88 3.01 -26.49
C GLU A 731 -3.28 2.51 -26.14
N LEU A 732 -3.39 1.54 -25.22
CA LEU A 732 -4.69 1.09 -24.72
C LEU A 732 -4.96 1.66 -23.32
N SER A 733 -5.98 2.50 -23.19
CA SER A 733 -6.42 3.04 -21.90
C SER A 733 -7.94 3.19 -21.82
N LEU A 734 -8.51 2.99 -20.63
CA LEU A 734 -9.93 3.22 -20.38
C LEU A 734 -10.30 4.72 -20.43
N ARG A 735 -9.32 5.59 -20.18
CA ARG A 735 -9.46 7.05 -20.37
C ARG A 735 -9.87 7.37 -21.80
N GLU A 736 -9.19 6.75 -22.76
CA GLU A 736 -9.42 6.96 -24.18
C GLU A 736 -10.74 6.31 -24.64
N ALA A 737 -11.03 5.10 -24.16
CA ALA A 737 -12.31 4.43 -24.43
C ALA A 737 -13.52 5.30 -24.07
N ARG A 738 -13.50 5.96 -22.91
CA ARG A 738 -14.59 6.87 -22.49
C ARG A 738 -14.73 8.10 -23.37
N ARG A 739 -13.61 8.62 -23.90
CA ARG A 739 -13.63 9.76 -24.80
C ARG A 739 -14.37 9.42 -26.11
N ILE A 740 -14.12 8.22 -26.64
CA ILE A 740 -14.67 7.74 -27.92
C ILE A 740 -16.14 7.35 -27.79
N TYR A 741 -16.48 6.54 -26.78
CA TYR A 741 -17.82 5.95 -26.65
C TYR A 741 -18.79 6.76 -25.76
N GLY A 742 -18.32 7.86 -25.17
CA GLY A 742 -19.17 8.78 -24.40
C GLY A 742 -19.42 8.38 -22.95
N TYR A 743 -20.39 9.07 -22.34
CA TYR A 743 -20.66 9.05 -20.90
C TYR A 743 -21.74 8.01 -20.58
N PHE A 744 -21.34 6.80 -20.20
CA PHE A 744 -22.23 5.83 -19.56
C PHE A 744 -22.55 6.27 -18.12
N ASP A 745 -23.73 5.93 -17.59
CA ASP A 745 -24.17 6.42 -16.29
C ASP A 745 -23.16 6.02 -15.21
N ARG A 746 -22.57 7.02 -14.55
CA ARG A 746 -21.50 6.86 -13.56
C ARG A 746 -21.88 5.94 -12.40
N ARG A 747 -23.15 5.63 -12.22
CA ARG A 747 -23.63 4.76 -11.13
C ARG A 747 -23.83 3.30 -11.53
N LYS A 748 -23.64 2.93 -12.80
CA LYS A 748 -23.93 1.58 -13.31
C LYS A 748 -22.67 0.89 -13.82
N ALA A 749 -21.97 0.18 -12.93
CA ALA A 749 -20.81 -0.66 -13.27
C ALA A 749 -21.07 -1.66 -14.44
N ALA A 750 -22.34 -2.07 -14.62
CA ALA A 750 -22.80 -2.95 -15.69
C ALA A 750 -22.55 -2.41 -17.12
N GLU A 751 -22.41 -1.08 -17.28
CA GLU A 751 -22.20 -0.45 -18.60
C GLU A 751 -20.71 -0.35 -18.99
N ILE A 752 -19.78 -0.51 -18.03
CA ILE A 752 -18.33 -0.36 -18.27
C ILE A 752 -17.75 -1.55 -19.05
N GLU A 753 -18.21 -2.77 -18.76
CA GLU A 753 -17.66 -3.99 -19.36
C GLU A 753 -18.04 -4.13 -20.85
N PRO A 754 -19.29 -3.88 -21.27
CA PRO A 754 -19.66 -3.82 -22.68
C PRO A 754 -18.88 -2.74 -23.45
N MET A 755 -18.70 -1.55 -22.87
CA MET A 755 -17.90 -0.47 -23.48
C MET A 755 -16.44 -0.90 -23.67
N ALA A 756 -15.83 -1.48 -22.64
CA ALA A 756 -14.44 -1.93 -22.73
C ALA A 756 -14.26 -3.06 -23.75
N LYS A 757 -15.24 -3.96 -23.88
CA LYS A 757 -15.27 -5.00 -24.91
C LYS A 757 -15.33 -4.39 -26.31
N ALA A 758 -16.28 -3.48 -26.57
CA ALA A 758 -16.43 -2.81 -27.86
C ALA A 758 -15.17 -2.00 -28.25
N TYR A 759 -14.56 -1.31 -27.28
CA TYR A 759 -13.31 -0.57 -27.49
C TYR A 759 -12.15 -1.50 -27.90
N LEU A 760 -12.06 -2.70 -27.32
CA LEU A 760 -11.01 -3.65 -27.67
C LEU A 760 -11.26 -4.31 -29.02
N GLU A 761 -12.50 -4.68 -29.34
CA GLU A 761 -12.85 -5.22 -30.66
C GLU A 761 -12.48 -4.22 -31.78
N ALA A 762 -12.87 -2.96 -31.62
CA ALA A 762 -12.54 -1.91 -32.58
C ALA A 762 -11.02 -1.64 -32.67
N PHE A 763 -10.29 -1.76 -31.56
CA PHE A 763 -8.83 -1.66 -31.58
C PHE A 763 -8.20 -2.82 -32.34
N GLU A 764 -8.63 -4.06 -32.08
CA GLU A 764 -8.07 -5.27 -32.69
C GLU A 764 -8.28 -5.32 -34.21
N GLU A 765 -9.42 -4.82 -34.69
CA GLU A 765 -9.71 -4.62 -36.11
C GLU A 765 -8.76 -3.60 -36.75
N ALA A 766 -8.47 -2.49 -36.06
CA ALA A 766 -7.55 -1.45 -36.54
C ALA A 766 -6.07 -1.83 -36.40
N TYR A 767 -5.73 -2.84 -35.58
CA TYR A 767 -4.36 -3.17 -35.23
C TYR A 767 -3.69 -4.10 -36.26
N THR A 768 -2.74 -3.55 -37.01
CA THR A 768 -2.06 -4.22 -38.14
C THR A 768 -0.59 -4.56 -37.88
N GLN A 769 -0.01 -4.14 -36.77
CA GLN A 769 1.43 -4.28 -36.50
C GLN A 769 1.79 -5.70 -36.05
N GLU A 770 2.65 -6.39 -36.80
CA GLU A 770 3.12 -7.73 -36.44
C GLU A 770 4.39 -7.71 -35.58
N VAL A 771 5.29 -6.75 -35.82
CA VAL A 771 6.58 -6.60 -35.10
C VAL A 771 6.79 -5.14 -34.73
N GLY A 772 7.33 -4.91 -33.53
CA GLY A 772 7.68 -3.57 -33.04
C GLY A 772 8.17 -3.62 -31.60
N TYR A 773 8.14 -2.50 -30.90
CA TYR A 773 8.48 -2.45 -29.48
C TYR A 773 7.22 -2.55 -28.63
N ILE A 774 7.28 -3.37 -27.58
CA ILE A 774 6.27 -3.37 -26.52
C ILE A 774 6.71 -2.41 -25.41
N LYS A 775 5.83 -1.47 -25.05
CA LYS A 775 6.08 -0.44 -24.03
C LYS A 775 5.05 -0.53 -22.93
N LYS A 776 5.39 0.02 -21.77
CA LYS A 776 4.45 0.30 -20.68
C LYS A 776 4.63 1.72 -20.21
N TYR A 777 3.50 2.40 -20.00
CA TYR A 777 3.44 3.75 -19.45
C TYR A 777 2.74 3.76 -18.10
N PHE A 778 3.19 4.61 -17.19
CA PHE A 778 2.54 4.90 -15.92
C PHE A 778 2.78 6.35 -15.55
N TYR A 779 2.09 6.85 -14.53
CA TYR A 779 2.16 8.25 -14.13
C TYR A 779 2.87 8.40 -12.79
N VAL A 780 3.75 9.39 -12.71
CA VAL A 780 4.41 9.82 -11.47
C VAL A 780 4.19 11.32 -11.30
N TRP A 781 4.00 11.76 -10.07
CA TRP A 781 3.73 13.17 -9.76
C TRP A 781 4.96 14.06 -9.92
N LYS A 782 4.76 15.27 -10.46
CA LYS A 782 5.78 16.33 -10.47
C LYS A 782 5.86 16.98 -9.08
N GLY A 783 7.06 17.07 -8.55
CA GLY A 783 7.31 17.76 -7.28
C GLY A 783 7.27 19.28 -7.47
N GLU A 784 6.50 19.97 -6.63
CA GLU A 784 6.35 21.42 -6.67
C GLU A 784 6.60 22.06 -5.29
N ASN A 785 6.70 23.39 -5.26
CA ASN A 785 7.07 24.08 -4.03
C ASN A 785 5.85 24.50 -3.19
N LEU A 786 4.77 25.01 -3.79
CA LEU A 786 3.63 25.58 -3.04
C LEU A 786 2.29 25.16 -3.66
N HIS A 787 1.37 24.66 -2.82
CA HIS A 787 -0.03 24.51 -3.15
C HIS A 787 -0.89 25.51 -2.39
N ARG A 788 -1.88 26.11 -3.06
CA ARG A 788 -2.89 26.97 -2.42
C ARG A 788 -4.24 26.26 -2.41
N HIS A 789 -4.55 25.63 -1.29
CA HIS A 789 -5.79 24.90 -1.11
C HIS A 789 -6.96 25.88 -0.93
N ARG A 790 -7.99 25.75 -1.77
CA ARG A 790 -9.26 26.49 -1.66
C ARG A 790 -10.34 25.54 -1.16
N GLU A 791 -11.35 26.03 -0.44
CA GLU A 791 -12.47 25.19 0.06
C GLU A 791 -13.21 24.43 -1.05
N THR A 792 -13.23 24.97 -2.27
CA THR A 792 -13.84 24.34 -3.45
C THR A 792 -12.93 23.35 -4.20
N THR A 793 -11.72 23.11 -3.70
CA THR A 793 -10.73 22.25 -4.39
C THR A 793 -11.06 20.79 -4.13
N ASP A 794 -11.39 20.08 -5.19
CA ASP A 794 -11.53 18.62 -5.15
C ASP A 794 -10.14 17.97 -5.00
N LEU A 795 -9.78 17.67 -3.75
CA LEU A 795 -8.53 17.00 -3.38
C LEU A 795 -8.39 15.60 -3.99
N THR A 796 -9.48 15.00 -4.51
CA THR A 796 -9.39 13.67 -5.15
C THR A 796 -8.53 13.69 -6.41
N TRP A 797 -8.40 14.82 -7.09
CA TRP A 797 -7.59 14.96 -8.30
C TRP A 797 -6.14 15.41 -8.05
N GLU A 798 -5.76 15.63 -6.79
CA GLU A 798 -4.43 16.17 -6.44
C GLU A 798 -3.72 15.28 -5.42
N ASN A 799 -2.39 15.34 -5.42
CA ASN A 799 -1.53 14.69 -4.44
C ASN A 799 -0.84 15.75 -3.58
N ILE A 800 -1.41 16.06 -2.42
CA ILE A 800 -0.93 17.14 -1.55
C ILE A 800 0.48 16.86 -1.01
N GLY A 801 0.90 15.60 -0.94
CA GLY A 801 2.26 15.24 -0.57
C GLY A 801 3.33 15.75 -1.54
N ARG A 802 2.99 16.08 -2.80
CA ARG A 802 3.97 16.51 -3.82
C ARG A 802 4.50 17.94 -3.63
N PHE A 803 4.00 18.67 -2.64
CA PHE A 803 4.34 20.07 -2.41
C PHE A 803 5.22 20.26 -1.17
N ARG A 804 6.21 21.15 -1.26
CA ARG A 804 7.03 21.54 -0.09
C ARG A 804 6.22 22.32 0.96
N PHE A 805 5.29 23.16 0.50
CA PHE A 805 4.41 24.02 1.29
C PHE A 805 2.97 23.83 0.85
N VAL A 806 2.05 23.84 1.81
CA VAL A 806 0.62 23.82 1.55
C VAL A 806 -0.05 24.93 2.33
N CYS A 807 -0.76 25.80 1.62
CA CYS A 807 -1.57 26.85 2.20
C CYS A 807 -3.01 26.34 2.35
N VAL A 808 -3.55 26.36 3.57
CA VAL A 808 -4.94 25.97 3.88
C VAL A 808 -5.83 27.21 4.09
N PRO A 809 -7.16 27.09 3.94
CA PRO A 809 -8.08 28.16 4.30
C PRO A 809 -7.92 28.59 5.77
N ASP A 810 -8.09 29.89 6.02
CA ASP A 810 -8.04 30.49 7.35
C ASP A 810 -8.94 29.77 8.36
N LYS A 811 -8.41 29.56 9.58
CA LYS A 811 -9.16 29.00 10.70
C LYS A 811 -9.92 27.71 10.35
N SER A 812 -9.31 26.85 9.53
CA SER A 812 -9.88 25.56 9.14
C SER A 812 -9.09 24.37 9.73
N PRO A 813 -9.35 23.99 11.01
CA PRO A 813 -8.69 22.84 11.64
C PRO A 813 -8.82 21.55 10.84
N LYS A 814 -10.00 21.32 10.23
CA LYS A 814 -10.24 20.13 9.41
C LYS A 814 -9.33 20.07 8.18
N ALA A 815 -9.12 21.21 7.50
CA ALA A 815 -8.21 21.26 6.36
C ALA A 815 -6.76 21.06 6.79
N PHE A 816 -6.35 21.70 7.90
CA PHE A 816 -5.02 21.52 8.48
C PHE A 816 -4.75 20.06 8.84
N GLU A 817 -5.65 19.41 9.60
CA GLU A 817 -5.55 18.00 9.98
C GLU A 817 -5.51 17.09 8.75
N SER A 818 -6.35 17.34 7.75
CA SER A 818 -6.37 16.56 6.51
C SER A 818 -5.05 16.63 5.75
N VAL A 819 -4.47 17.82 5.61
CA VAL A 819 -3.15 18.01 4.96
C VAL A 819 -2.04 17.39 5.80
N ARG A 820 -2.07 17.57 7.13
CA ARG A 820 -1.09 16.99 8.06
C ARG A 820 -1.07 15.46 8.01
N ARG A 821 -2.24 14.83 7.92
CA ARG A 821 -2.39 13.37 7.78
C ARG A 821 -1.73 12.82 6.52
N GLN A 822 -1.57 13.63 5.48
CA GLN A 822 -0.82 13.24 4.28
C GLN A 822 0.70 13.32 4.48
N GLY A 823 1.17 13.71 5.67
CA GLY A 823 2.58 13.77 6.05
C GLY A 823 3.28 15.08 5.75
N VAL A 824 2.54 16.11 5.33
CA VAL A 824 3.06 17.45 5.01
C VAL A 824 3.35 18.22 6.29
N VAL A 825 4.56 18.75 6.40
CA VAL A 825 4.98 19.53 7.58
C VAL A 825 4.75 21.03 7.44
N ARG A 826 5.09 21.62 6.29
CA ARG A 826 5.04 23.07 6.09
C ARG A 826 3.64 23.52 5.68
N ILE A 827 2.79 23.78 6.68
CA ILE A 827 1.40 24.20 6.49
C ILE A 827 1.22 25.64 6.96
N LEU A 828 0.74 26.50 6.06
CA LEU A 828 0.46 27.91 6.27
C LEU A 828 -1.04 28.17 6.07
N GLU A 829 -1.61 29.19 6.72
CA GLU A 829 -2.98 29.66 6.48
C GLU A 829 -3.02 30.74 5.39
N SER A 830 -4.18 30.94 4.78
CA SER A 830 -4.38 31.87 3.67
C SER A 830 -4.07 33.33 4.01
N ASN A 831 -4.28 33.76 5.25
CA ASN A 831 -3.92 35.09 5.73
C ASN A 831 -2.40 35.26 5.94
N GLU A 832 -1.64 34.16 6.04
CA GLU A 832 -0.19 34.19 6.26
C GLU A 832 0.58 34.41 4.96
N ILE A 833 -0.01 34.05 3.80
CA ILE A 833 0.62 34.13 2.48
C ILE A 833 -0.11 35.12 1.58
N ARG A 834 0.64 36.04 0.97
CA ARG A 834 0.12 36.93 -0.08
C ARG A 834 0.15 36.28 -1.46
N PRO A 835 -0.78 36.60 -2.38
CA PRO A 835 -0.78 36.04 -3.73
C PRO A 835 0.55 36.19 -4.50
N GLU A 836 1.22 37.32 -4.30
CA GLU A 836 2.49 37.71 -4.91
C GLU A 836 3.74 37.15 -4.20
N ASP A 837 3.58 36.41 -3.10
CA ASP A 837 4.72 35.93 -2.32
C ASP A 837 5.62 34.99 -3.15
N SER A 838 6.91 35.32 -3.20
CA SER A 838 7.95 34.44 -3.76
C SER A 838 8.18 33.21 -2.87
N LEU A 839 8.95 32.23 -3.35
CA LEU A 839 9.34 31.08 -2.53
C LEU A 839 10.12 31.50 -1.28
N THR A 840 11.01 32.49 -1.40
CA THR A 840 11.77 33.06 -0.27
C THR A 840 10.85 33.70 0.76
N GLN A 841 9.87 34.50 0.30
CA GLN A 841 8.88 35.10 1.19
C GLN A 841 8.01 34.03 1.87
N THR A 842 7.60 32.99 1.13
CA THR A 842 6.89 31.83 1.71
C THR A 842 7.71 31.14 2.80
N TYR A 843 9.01 30.95 2.57
CA TYR A 843 9.93 30.45 3.60
C TYR A 843 10.00 31.38 4.81
N HIS A 844 10.08 32.69 4.64
CA HIS A 844 10.10 33.65 5.75
C HIS A 844 8.84 33.57 6.61
N ARG A 845 7.66 33.40 5.99
CA ARG A 845 6.39 33.15 6.71
C ARG A 845 6.45 31.85 7.50
N TRP A 846 6.94 30.79 6.87
CA TRP A 846 7.10 29.49 7.52
C TRP A 846 8.09 29.52 8.68
N LEU A 847 9.26 30.13 8.51
CA LEU A 847 10.26 30.24 9.58
C LEU A 847 9.70 30.98 10.80
N LYS A 848 8.90 32.03 10.58
CA LYS A 848 8.20 32.74 11.67
C LYS A 848 7.25 31.81 12.44
N LYS A 849 6.49 30.98 11.73
CA LYS A 849 5.57 30.01 12.34
C LYS A 849 6.31 28.87 13.04
N TRP A 850 7.41 28.40 12.45
CA TRP A 850 8.16 27.23 12.91
C TRP A 850 9.07 27.55 14.10
N LEU A 851 9.80 28.66 14.05
CA LEU A 851 10.77 29.05 15.09
C LEU A 851 10.19 30.00 16.15
N GLY A 852 9.01 30.56 15.90
CA GLY A 852 8.33 31.46 16.83
C GLY A 852 8.80 32.91 16.76
N THR A 853 8.68 33.63 17.88
CA THR A 853 8.88 35.09 17.97
C THR A 853 10.23 35.51 18.53
N GLU A 854 11.09 34.57 18.92
CA GLU A 854 12.42 34.87 19.46
C GLU A 854 13.39 35.31 18.35
N LYS A 855 14.13 36.40 18.57
CA LYS A 855 15.25 36.78 17.70
C LYS A 855 16.40 35.79 17.89
N GLN A 856 16.95 35.26 16.80
CA GLN A 856 18.04 34.28 16.82
C GLN A 856 19.17 34.70 15.90
N VAL A 857 20.40 34.42 16.31
CA VAL A 857 21.60 34.68 15.50
C VAL A 857 22.44 33.41 15.39
N LEU A 858 22.81 33.04 14.17
CA LEU A 858 23.69 31.91 13.90
C LEU A 858 24.96 32.43 13.23
N LEU A 859 26.07 32.42 13.98
CA LEU A 859 27.38 32.85 13.51
C LEU A 859 28.11 31.68 12.88
N LEU A 860 28.60 31.85 11.66
CA LEU A 860 29.26 30.81 10.88
C LEU A 860 30.77 31.06 10.92
N GLN A 861 31.53 30.13 11.50
CA GLN A 861 32.97 30.27 11.68
C GLN A 861 33.71 29.15 10.97
N LYS A 862 34.56 29.51 10.01
CA LYS A 862 35.35 28.56 9.23
C LYS A 862 36.77 28.48 9.76
N ASP A 863 37.21 27.27 10.09
CA ASP A 863 38.54 26.98 10.63
C ASP A 863 38.84 27.75 11.95
N ASN A 864 39.93 28.53 12.02
CA ASN A 864 40.30 29.39 13.17
C ASN A 864 40.10 30.90 12.87
N ASN A 865 39.51 31.25 11.72
CA ASN A 865 39.32 32.63 11.30
C ASN A 865 38.02 33.23 11.84
N ILE A 866 38.02 34.54 12.01
CA ILE A 866 36.89 35.34 12.48
C ILE A 866 35.88 35.46 11.32
N ASP A 867 34.77 34.72 11.46
CA ASP A 867 33.45 34.84 10.81
C ASP A 867 33.37 34.73 9.27
N ASP A 868 32.90 33.57 8.76
CA ASP A 868 32.56 33.35 7.33
C ASP A 868 31.18 33.95 6.96
N GLY A 869 30.45 34.48 7.96
CA GLY A 869 29.16 35.18 7.83
C GLY A 869 28.21 34.89 9.00
N MET A 870 27.01 35.45 8.94
CA MET A 870 26.02 35.33 10.03
C MET A 870 24.59 35.35 9.50
N PHE A 871 23.75 34.44 10.00
CA PHE A 871 22.29 34.54 9.83
C PHE A 871 21.68 35.28 11.01
N VAL A 872 20.81 36.25 10.72
CA VAL A 872 19.98 36.93 11.72
C VAL A 872 18.52 36.69 11.39
N PHE A 873 17.83 35.99 12.29
CA PHE A 873 16.40 35.80 12.27
C PHE A 873 15.73 36.82 13.19
N ASN A 874 14.87 37.67 12.63
CA ASN A 874 14.08 38.66 13.34
C ASN A 874 12.61 38.60 12.88
N PRO A 875 11.68 38.11 13.72
CA PRO A 875 10.29 37.89 13.32
C PRO A 875 9.40 39.15 13.29
N SER A 876 9.95 40.30 13.67
CA SER A 876 9.24 41.59 13.71
C SER A 876 9.08 42.28 12.34
N PRO A 877 10.15 42.48 11.54
CA PRO A 877 10.05 43.04 10.19
C PRO A 877 9.41 42.09 9.16
N ALA A 878 9.13 42.62 7.96
CA ALA A 878 8.64 41.85 6.82
C ALA A 878 9.70 40.86 6.27
N GLU A 879 10.98 41.23 6.37
CA GLU A 879 12.11 40.35 6.05
C GLU A 879 12.59 39.65 7.32
N VAL A 880 12.19 38.38 7.46
CA VAL A 880 12.32 37.63 8.71
C VAL A 880 13.73 37.06 8.90
N LEU A 881 14.46 36.79 7.81
CA LEU A 881 15.80 36.23 7.83
C LEU A 881 16.70 37.05 6.91
N HIS A 882 17.87 37.41 7.42
CA HIS A 882 18.92 38.07 6.65
C HIS A 882 20.25 37.34 6.84
N TYR A 883 21.01 37.16 5.76
CA TYR A 883 22.39 36.69 5.81
C TYR A 883 23.34 37.87 5.63
N TYR A 884 24.25 38.04 6.58
CA TYR A 884 25.33 39.00 6.53
C TYR A 884 26.61 38.27 6.10
N ASN A 885 27.29 38.77 5.07
CA ASN A 885 28.61 38.26 4.70
C ASN A 885 29.66 38.64 5.78
N MET A 886 30.91 38.18 5.63
CA MET A 886 31.99 38.45 6.59
C MET A 886 32.13 39.94 6.93
N GLN A 887 32.17 40.82 5.94
CA GLN A 887 32.36 42.26 6.16
C GLN A 887 31.15 42.86 6.89
N GLU A 888 29.94 42.55 6.43
CA GLU A 888 28.71 43.06 7.03
C GLU A 888 28.48 42.51 8.45
N THR A 889 28.96 41.29 8.72
CA THR A 889 28.92 40.67 10.05
C THR A 889 29.74 41.48 11.04
N MET A 890 30.97 41.86 10.65
CA MET A 890 31.84 42.71 11.49
C MET A 890 31.21 44.07 11.78
N GLU A 891 30.62 44.71 10.77
CA GLU A 891 29.91 45.99 10.91
C GLU A 891 28.69 45.85 11.83
N TYR A 892 27.90 44.77 11.67
CA TYR A 892 26.73 44.50 12.50
C TYR A 892 27.09 44.29 13.98
N LEU A 893 28.11 43.47 14.24
CA LEU A 893 28.57 43.16 15.60
C LEU A 893 29.17 44.39 16.31
N GLN A 894 29.81 45.30 15.56
CA GLN A 894 30.34 46.55 16.10
C GLN A 894 29.22 47.59 16.40
N GLY A 895 28.15 47.61 15.60
CA GLY A 895 27.11 48.63 15.68
C GLY A 895 25.90 48.32 16.58
N ASN A 896 25.54 47.04 16.77
CA ASN A 896 24.24 46.66 17.37
C ASN A 896 24.34 45.94 18.74
N GLY A 897 25.54 45.76 19.30
CA GLY A 897 25.77 44.97 20.51
C GLY A 897 25.61 43.45 20.29
N GLN A 898 25.96 42.63 21.29
CA GLN A 898 25.79 41.17 21.17
C GLN A 898 24.30 40.77 21.16
N PRO A 899 23.86 39.87 20.26
CA PRO A 899 22.48 39.41 20.21
C PRO A 899 22.06 38.64 21.46
N VAL A 900 20.74 38.65 21.77
CA VAL A 900 20.14 38.00 22.96
C VAL A 900 20.38 36.48 23.00
N LYS A 901 20.47 35.81 21.84
CA LYS A 901 20.74 34.37 21.71
C LYS A 901 21.56 34.11 20.44
N THR A 902 22.85 33.81 20.62
CA THR A 902 23.80 33.59 19.52
C THR A 902 24.32 32.15 19.57
N THR A 903 24.14 31.41 18.48
CA THR A 903 24.73 30.08 18.30
C THR A 903 25.98 30.20 17.44
N HIS A 904 27.10 29.70 17.93
CA HIS A 904 28.36 29.64 17.17
C HIS A 904 28.48 28.30 16.47
N LEU A 905 28.40 28.30 15.14
CA LEU A 905 28.56 27.10 14.33
C LEU A 905 29.94 27.14 13.69
N ARG A 906 30.87 26.41 14.31
CA ARG A 906 32.25 26.29 13.85
C ARG A 906 32.37 25.08 12.95
N TYR A 907 32.89 25.24 11.74
CA TYR A 907 33.03 24.16 10.76
C TYR A 907 34.36 24.21 10.03
N ALA A 908 34.82 23.04 9.59
CA ALA A 908 36.05 22.92 8.81
C ALA A 908 35.97 21.78 7.78
N HIS A 909 36.78 21.90 6.73
CA HIS A 909 36.86 20.86 5.71
C HIS A 909 37.72 19.71 6.24
N ARG A 910 37.16 18.49 6.29
CA ARG A 910 37.92 17.30 6.75
C ARG A 910 38.49 17.47 8.16
N VAL A 911 37.60 17.70 9.11
CA VAL A 911 37.89 17.55 10.53
C VAL A 911 38.22 16.08 10.81
N ASP A 912 39.31 15.86 11.54
CA ASP A 912 39.61 14.55 12.13
C ASP A 912 38.74 14.38 13.38
N SER A 913 37.71 13.56 13.26
CA SER A 913 36.66 13.37 14.27
C SER A 913 37.21 12.93 15.63
N ASP A 914 38.37 12.28 15.62
CA ASP A 914 38.95 11.64 16.79
C ASP A 914 39.75 12.65 17.63
N THR A 915 40.16 13.78 17.05
CA THR A 915 41.04 14.78 17.69
C THR A 915 40.40 16.15 17.85
N ASP A 916 39.41 16.51 17.03
CA ASP A 916 38.77 17.83 17.06
C ASP A 916 37.29 17.74 17.41
N GLN A 917 37.02 18.05 18.69
CA GLN A 917 35.69 18.04 19.28
C GLN A 917 35.02 19.43 19.33
N GLU A 918 35.56 20.43 18.61
CA GLU A 918 35.04 21.80 18.66
C GLU A 918 34.44 22.27 17.33
N ARG A 919 34.60 21.50 16.25
CA ARG A 919 34.19 21.90 14.89
C ARG A 919 33.43 20.81 14.17
N ILE A 920 32.35 21.16 13.47
CA ILE A 920 31.63 20.23 12.59
C ILE A 920 32.35 20.04 11.25
N SER A 921 32.32 18.83 10.72
CA SER A 921 32.98 18.44 9.47
C SER A 921 32.05 18.66 8.27
N TYR A 922 32.59 19.23 7.18
CA TYR A 922 31.95 19.17 5.86
C TYR A 922 32.88 18.56 4.80
N ARG A 923 32.30 18.14 3.67
CA ARG A 923 33.00 17.57 2.51
C ARG A 923 32.75 18.37 1.25
N SER A 924 33.75 18.38 0.36
CA SER A 924 33.61 19.08 -0.92
C SER A 924 32.56 18.47 -1.87
N ASN A 925 32.27 17.18 -1.72
CA ASN A 925 31.17 16.49 -2.40
C ASN A 925 29.88 16.40 -1.55
N GLY A 926 29.84 17.03 -0.37
CA GLY A 926 28.67 17.08 0.52
C GLY A 926 27.61 18.09 0.09
N ILE A 927 26.46 18.05 0.74
CA ILE A 927 25.25 18.82 0.41
C ILE A 927 25.47 20.32 0.51
N LEU A 928 26.31 20.77 1.45
CA LEU A 928 26.65 22.18 1.62
C LEU A 928 27.16 22.76 0.29
N LYS A 929 28.16 22.13 -0.34
CA LYS A 929 28.68 22.58 -1.63
C LYS A 929 27.78 22.20 -2.80
N THR A 930 27.25 20.99 -2.80
CA THR A 930 26.59 20.42 -3.99
C THR A 930 25.14 20.87 -4.19
N TYR A 931 24.47 21.34 -3.14
CA TYR A 931 23.09 21.83 -3.18
C TYR A 931 22.96 23.29 -2.76
N PHE A 932 23.51 23.68 -1.60
CA PHE A 932 23.31 25.03 -1.07
C PHE A 932 24.10 26.08 -1.85
N VAL A 933 25.39 25.85 -2.09
CA VAL A 933 26.24 26.79 -2.85
C VAL A 933 25.92 26.74 -4.34
N ASP A 934 25.78 27.93 -4.94
CA ASP A 934 25.57 28.08 -6.37
C ASP A 934 26.70 27.42 -7.18
N PRO A 935 26.38 26.57 -8.19
CA PRO A 935 27.36 25.94 -9.05
C PRO A 935 28.42 26.87 -9.65
N ALA A 936 28.06 28.11 -10.02
CA ALA A 936 28.98 29.06 -10.64
C ALA A 936 30.14 29.47 -9.71
N TYR A 937 29.93 29.38 -8.39
CA TYR A 937 30.89 29.80 -7.37
C TYR A 937 31.57 28.62 -6.67
N ARG A 938 31.44 27.39 -7.20
CA ARG A 938 32.09 26.19 -6.62
C ARG A 938 33.58 26.07 -6.92
N ALA A 939 34.04 26.68 -8.02
CA ALA A 939 35.39 26.58 -8.54
C ALA A 939 36.37 27.56 -7.87
N GLU A 940 35.88 28.61 -7.21
CA GLU A 940 36.72 29.48 -6.39
C GLU A 940 37.30 28.64 -5.24
N LYS A 941 38.61 28.72 -4.99
CA LYS A 941 39.37 27.83 -4.09
C LYS A 941 38.97 27.89 -2.59
N GLY A 942 37.81 28.46 -2.25
CA GLY A 942 37.19 28.47 -0.93
C GLY A 942 35.66 28.40 -0.99
N ILE A 943 35.02 27.91 0.06
CA ILE A 943 33.57 28.17 0.28
C ILE A 943 33.43 29.64 0.64
N SER A 944 32.57 30.37 -0.08
CA SER A 944 31.93 31.59 0.39
C SER A 944 30.44 31.29 0.55
N LEU A 945 29.96 31.26 1.80
CA LEU A 945 28.54 31.05 2.09
C LEU A 945 27.66 32.23 1.62
N GLY A 946 28.26 33.37 1.28
CA GLY A 946 27.57 34.53 0.71
C GLY A 946 26.98 34.30 -0.69
N HIS A 947 27.38 33.23 -1.37
CA HIS A 947 26.85 32.86 -2.69
C HIS A 947 25.75 31.77 -2.62
N ILE A 948 25.11 31.61 -1.47
CA ILE A 948 23.92 30.74 -1.35
C ILE A 948 22.69 31.54 -1.81
N PRO A 949 21.85 31.03 -2.74
CA PRO A 949 20.59 31.67 -3.11
C PRO A 949 19.65 31.85 -1.92
N ALA A 950 18.89 32.95 -1.87
CA ALA A 950 18.08 33.33 -0.70
C ALA A 950 17.09 32.23 -0.23
N GLU A 951 16.46 31.50 -1.15
CA GLU A 951 15.58 30.39 -0.80
C GLU A 951 16.33 29.20 -0.16
N ARG A 952 17.59 28.99 -0.57
CA ARG A 952 18.46 27.94 -0.02
C ARG A 952 19.09 28.39 1.30
N GLN A 953 19.31 29.69 1.49
CA GLN A 953 19.70 30.27 2.78
C GLN A 953 18.63 30.00 3.84
N ALA A 954 17.36 30.27 3.52
CA ALA A 954 16.25 30.00 4.42
C ALA A 954 16.12 28.50 4.74
N GLU A 955 16.30 27.62 3.75
CA GLU A 955 16.28 26.17 3.92
C GLU A 955 17.47 25.65 4.75
N LEU A 956 18.66 26.23 4.59
CA LEU A 956 19.84 25.90 5.40
C LEU A 956 19.63 26.34 6.85
N PHE A 957 19.13 27.56 7.05
CA PHE A 957 18.82 28.09 8.36
C PHE A 957 17.75 27.23 9.06
N GLU A 958 16.66 26.86 8.37
CA GLU A 958 15.65 25.90 8.87
C GLU A 958 16.31 24.60 9.34
N THR A 959 17.23 24.06 8.53
CA THR A 959 17.91 22.79 8.81
C THR A 959 18.76 22.85 10.08
N LEU A 960 19.57 23.91 10.21
CA LEU A 960 20.51 24.07 11.32
C LEU A 960 19.80 24.41 12.64
N THR A 961 18.71 25.17 12.57
CA THR A 961 17.95 25.60 13.77
C THR A 961 16.87 24.61 14.21
N THR A 962 16.48 23.66 13.35
CA THR A 962 15.48 22.65 13.73
C THR A 962 16.03 21.73 14.81
N LYS A 963 15.54 21.87 16.04
CA LYS A 963 15.83 20.99 17.18
C LYS A 963 15.19 19.60 17.03
N VAL A 964 15.99 18.56 17.13
CA VAL A 964 15.56 17.15 17.02
C VAL A 964 16.05 16.36 18.22
N CYS A 965 15.16 15.61 18.86
CA CYS A 965 15.47 14.69 19.96
C CYS A 965 15.01 13.27 19.58
N MET A 966 15.88 12.27 19.74
CA MET A 966 15.62 10.90 19.28
C MET A 966 15.98 9.86 20.35
N PHE A 967 15.08 8.90 20.57
CA PHE A 967 15.29 7.71 21.40
C PHE A 967 15.02 6.46 20.54
N ASP A 968 16.07 5.92 19.94
CA ASP A 968 16.02 4.69 19.13
C ASP A 968 17.40 4.05 19.08
N ASN A 969 17.52 2.81 19.57
CA ASN A 969 18.78 2.08 19.64
C ASN A 969 19.46 1.98 18.27
N ARG A 970 18.69 1.75 17.20
CA ARG A 970 19.23 1.53 15.86
C ARG A 970 19.89 2.80 15.32
N ILE A 971 19.36 3.97 15.69
CA ILE A 971 19.88 5.28 15.33
C ILE A 971 21.09 5.60 16.21
N TRP A 972 20.95 5.44 17.52
CA TRP A 972 22.01 5.73 18.49
C TRP A 972 23.30 4.96 18.19
N HIS A 973 23.20 3.65 17.92
CA HIS A 973 24.35 2.81 17.61
C HIS A 973 25.17 3.29 16.40
N ARG A 974 24.56 4.01 15.45
CA ARG A 974 25.26 4.52 14.25
C ARG A 974 25.89 5.88 14.47
N ILE A 975 25.33 6.68 15.36
CA ILE A 975 25.80 8.05 15.65
C ILE A 975 26.84 8.04 16.76
N LYS A 976 26.68 7.19 17.77
CA LYS A 976 27.60 7.11 18.92
C LYS A 976 29.04 6.82 18.50
N ASP A 977 29.22 6.02 17.45
CA ASP A 977 30.52 5.55 16.98
C ASP A 977 31.34 6.71 16.38
N LEU A 978 30.71 7.86 16.15
CA LEU A 978 31.37 9.09 15.76
C LEU A 978 32.01 9.83 16.94
N GLY A 979 31.63 9.51 18.19
CA GLY A 979 32.19 10.12 19.40
C GLY A 979 31.95 11.63 19.55
N ARG A 980 30.86 12.17 18.95
CA ARG A 980 30.62 13.62 18.76
C ARG A 980 29.25 14.10 19.27
N THR A 981 28.66 13.39 20.23
CA THR A 981 27.29 13.63 20.70
C THR A 981 27.08 15.02 21.28
N ASP A 982 28.08 15.57 21.97
CA ASP A 982 27.97 16.88 22.62
C ASP A 982 27.95 18.01 21.58
N ILE A 983 28.84 17.95 20.56
CA ILE A 983 28.81 18.86 19.42
C ILE A 983 27.48 18.82 18.69
N TYR A 984 26.92 17.62 18.52
CA TYR A 984 25.63 17.46 17.84
C TYR A 984 24.49 18.10 18.62
N ARG A 985 24.50 18.00 19.95
CA ARG A 985 23.55 18.69 20.83
C ARG A 985 23.73 20.22 20.74
N ASP A 986 24.96 20.70 20.90
CA ASP A 986 25.24 22.12 21.11
C ASP A 986 25.22 22.93 19.81
N MET A 987 25.82 22.42 18.73
CA MET A 987 25.96 23.14 17.45
C MET A 987 24.90 22.76 16.41
N MET A 988 24.40 21.53 16.43
CA MET A 988 23.44 21.05 15.45
C MET A 988 22.05 20.80 16.02
N HIS A 989 21.83 21.05 17.31
CA HIS A 989 20.56 20.80 17.98
C HIS A 989 19.99 19.40 17.69
N LEU A 990 20.85 18.40 17.75
CA LEU A 990 20.55 16.99 17.49
C LEU A 990 20.92 16.17 18.73
N VAL A 991 19.89 15.73 19.45
CA VAL A 991 20.02 14.90 20.65
C VAL A 991 19.60 13.48 20.31
N VAL A 992 20.49 12.51 20.58
CA VAL A 992 20.24 11.10 20.27
C VAL A 992 20.64 10.24 21.45
N HIS A 993 19.68 9.47 21.97
CA HIS A 993 19.86 8.59 23.12
C HIS A 993 19.55 7.14 22.77
N LYS A 994 20.21 6.25 23.52
CA LYS A 994 19.88 4.83 23.57
C LYS A 994 18.58 4.63 24.35
N GLU A 995 17.84 3.57 24.03
CA GLU A 995 16.69 3.08 24.80
C GLU A 995 17.18 2.34 26.07
N GLU A 996 18.05 2.95 26.89
CA GLU A 996 18.65 2.30 28.07
C GLU A 996 17.68 2.07 29.24
N THR A 997 18.00 1.08 30.07
CA THR A 997 17.33 0.63 31.30
C THR A 997 18.15 1.04 32.55
N PRO A 998 17.54 1.10 33.76
CA PRO A 998 18.27 1.41 34.98
C PRO A 998 19.22 0.28 35.40
N GLY A 999 20.44 0.64 35.87
CA GLY A 999 21.33 -0.28 36.62
C GLY A 999 22.68 -0.64 35.98
N GLN A 1000 23.01 -0.19 34.78
CA GLN A 1000 24.36 -0.35 34.21
C GLN A 1000 25.05 1.00 34.03
N ALA A 1001 25.75 1.41 35.09
CA ALA A 1001 26.82 2.41 35.18
C ALA A 1001 26.54 3.44 36.29
N GLY A 1002 26.77 3.08 37.55
CA GLY A 1002 27.15 4.01 38.64
C GLY A 1002 26.30 5.26 38.93
N MET A 1003 25.17 5.46 38.24
CA MET A 1003 24.21 6.54 38.42
C MET A 1003 22.82 5.93 38.33
N GLU A 1004 22.01 6.19 39.37
CA GLU A 1004 20.55 6.08 39.35
C GLU A 1004 20.03 6.81 38.09
N GLY A 1005 19.42 6.14 37.09
CA GLY A 1005 19.49 6.70 35.72
C GLY A 1005 18.34 6.56 34.73
N PHE A 1006 17.31 5.71 34.91
CA PHE A 1006 16.22 5.63 33.91
C PHE A 1006 15.22 6.78 34.06
N GLN A 1007 14.68 6.98 35.27
CA GLN A 1007 13.82 8.12 35.57
C GLN A 1007 14.57 9.44 35.40
N ASN A 1008 15.85 9.49 35.77
CA ASN A 1008 16.62 10.72 35.69
C ASN A 1008 16.83 11.21 34.25
N LEU A 1009 17.13 10.34 33.26
CA LEU A 1009 17.37 10.81 31.88
C LEU A 1009 16.09 11.26 31.16
N TRP A 1010 15.01 10.47 31.21
CA TRP A 1010 13.74 10.86 30.55
C TRP A 1010 13.15 12.12 31.20
N GLU A 1011 13.14 12.21 32.54
CA GLU A 1011 12.67 13.41 33.23
C GLU A 1011 13.58 14.62 32.96
N TYR A 1012 14.90 14.42 32.91
CA TYR A 1012 15.85 15.46 32.53
C TYR A 1012 15.58 15.98 31.12
N GLU A 1013 15.53 15.09 30.12
CA GLU A 1013 15.32 15.51 28.74
C GLU A 1013 13.92 16.08 28.50
N LYS A 1014 12.89 15.68 29.29
CA LYS A 1014 11.59 16.37 29.29
C LYS A 1014 11.72 17.87 29.52
N GLN A 1015 12.57 18.27 30.46
CA GLN A 1015 12.78 19.69 30.79
C GLN A 1015 13.82 20.38 29.90
N HIS A 1016 14.80 19.65 29.35
CA HIS A 1016 15.95 20.26 28.66
C HIS A 1016 15.87 20.19 27.12
N ALA A 1017 15.48 19.06 26.54
CA ALA A 1017 15.40 18.90 25.08
C ALA A 1017 13.96 18.82 24.56
N ILE A 1018 13.10 18.01 25.18
CA ILE A 1018 11.76 17.70 24.66
C ILE A 1018 10.84 18.92 24.76
N LYS A 1019 10.94 19.72 25.82
CA LYS A 1019 10.17 20.96 25.98
C LYS A 1019 10.33 21.91 24.80
N GLU A 1020 11.53 21.98 24.21
CA GLU A 1020 11.85 22.91 23.13
C GLU A 1020 12.07 22.25 21.76
N CYS A 1021 12.14 20.93 21.66
CA CYS A 1021 12.43 20.27 20.38
C CYS A 1021 11.30 20.46 19.38
N HIS A 1022 11.59 20.56 18.09
CA HIS A 1022 10.53 20.58 17.09
C HIS A 1022 10.11 19.17 16.67
N PHE A 1023 11.06 18.24 16.66
CA PHE A 1023 10.80 16.82 16.44
C PHE A 1023 11.25 15.98 17.63
N LEU A 1024 10.33 15.16 18.12
CA LEU A 1024 10.62 14.08 19.06
C LEU A 1024 10.44 12.74 18.34
N VAL A 1025 11.50 11.94 18.25
CA VAL A 1025 11.46 10.62 17.62
C VAL A 1025 11.57 9.55 18.70
N LEU A 1026 10.55 8.72 18.87
CA LEU A 1026 10.53 7.65 19.87
C LEU A 1026 10.29 6.31 19.22
N HIS A 1027 11.07 5.31 19.64
CA HIS A 1027 10.74 3.94 19.33
C HIS A 1027 9.52 3.46 20.13
N LEU A 1028 8.59 2.75 19.50
CA LEU A 1028 7.36 2.27 20.12
C LEU A 1028 7.63 1.44 21.38
N SER A 1029 8.63 0.55 21.36
CA SER A 1029 8.97 -0.25 22.53
C SER A 1029 9.52 0.57 23.70
N TYR A 1030 10.12 1.74 23.41
CA TYR A 1030 10.53 2.67 24.46
C TYR A 1030 9.31 3.30 25.15
N ILE A 1031 8.26 3.64 24.39
CA ILE A 1031 6.98 4.14 24.94
C ILE A 1031 6.31 3.07 25.79
N GLU A 1032 6.20 1.84 25.28
CA GLU A 1032 5.59 0.71 25.98
C GLU A 1032 6.26 0.45 27.33
N ARG A 1033 7.59 0.53 27.36
CA ARG A 1033 8.36 0.36 28.59
C ARG A 1033 8.11 1.48 29.61
N ILE A 1034 8.02 2.75 29.17
CA ILE A 1034 7.65 3.87 30.07
C ILE A 1034 6.28 3.60 30.70
N LEU A 1035 5.33 3.13 29.90
CA LEU A 1035 3.98 2.81 30.35
C LEU A 1035 3.97 1.65 31.36
N GLU A 1036 4.68 0.58 31.06
CA GLU A 1036 4.80 -0.58 31.95
C GLU A 1036 5.44 -0.20 33.30
N GLU A 1037 6.54 0.56 33.29
CA GLU A 1037 7.27 0.87 34.52
C GLU A 1037 6.54 1.90 35.43
N LYS A 1038 5.87 2.89 34.84
CA LYS A 1038 5.24 3.98 35.61
C LYS A 1038 3.73 3.82 35.81
N TYR A 1039 3.06 3.14 34.89
CA TYR A 1039 1.60 3.15 34.79
C TYR A 1039 0.97 1.76 34.71
N ALA A 1040 1.70 0.67 34.99
CA ALA A 1040 1.11 -0.68 35.02
C ALA A 1040 -0.10 -0.81 35.96
N GLY A 1041 -0.16 -0.04 37.04
CA GLY A 1041 -1.30 0.00 37.97
C GLY A 1041 -2.43 0.96 37.56
N HIS A 1042 -2.30 1.68 36.45
CA HIS A 1042 -3.28 2.66 36.01
C HIS A 1042 -4.50 1.98 35.35
N PRO A 1043 -5.76 2.36 35.65
CA PRO A 1043 -6.95 1.69 35.12
C PRO A 1043 -7.06 1.68 33.58
N ALA A 1044 -6.45 2.67 32.92
CA ALA A 1044 -6.41 2.79 31.46
C ALA A 1044 -5.20 2.09 30.80
N TYR A 1045 -4.33 1.45 31.59
CA TYR A 1045 -3.23 0.65 31.07
C TYR A 1045 -3.75 -0.69 30.54
N THR A 1046 -3.27 -1.06 29.36
CA THR A 1046 -3.52 -2.35 28.73
C THR A 1046 -2.18 -3.00 28.42
N GLU A 1047 -2.14 -4.33 28.49
CA GLU A 1047 -0.94 -5.11 28.15
C GLU A 1047 -0.57 -4.84 26.68
N GLY A 1048 0.61 -4.26 26.44
CA GLY A 1048 1.03 -3.74 25.13
C GLY A 1048 1.00 -2.22 24.97
N GLY A 1049 0.58 -1.47 26.00
CA GLY A 1049 0.73 -0.02 26.11
C GLY A 1049 -0.35 0.80 25.40
N ASN A 1050 -0.99 1.73 26.14
CA ASN A 1050 -1.93 2.71 25.61
C ASN A 1050 -1.20 4.02 25.25
N ILE A 1051 -1.00 4.30 23.95
CA ILE A 1051 -0.31 5.52 23.49
C ILE A 1051 -1.03 6.80 23.96
N GLN A 1052 -2.36 6.79 24.07
CA GLN A 1052 -3.10 7.93 24.62
C GLN A 1052 -2.65 8.23 26.05
N LEU A 1053 -2.54 7.20 26.90
CA LEU A 1053 -2.09 7.36 28.28
C LEU A 1053 -0.68 7.96 28.33
N PHE A 1054 0.21 7.52 27.45
CA PHE A 1054 1.56 8.10 27.35
C PHE A 1054 1.52 9.58 26.95
N LEU A 1055 0.71 9.94 25.94
CA LEU A 1055 0.56 11.34 25.52
C LEU A 1055 0.08 12.20 26.68
N GLU A 1056 -1.00 11.80 27.35
CA GLU A 1056 -1.66 12.58 28.40
C GLU A 1056 -0.82 12.74 29.66
N GLN A 1057 -0.06 11.71 30.05
CA GLN A 1057 0.71 11.72 31.30
C GLN A 1057 2.15 12.21 31.11
N GLU A 1058 2.80 11.91 29.99
CA GLU A 1058 4.24 12.17 29.82
C GLU A 1058 4.54 13.36 28.90
N LEU A 1059 3.73 13.62 27.88
CA LEU A 1059 4.05 14.63 26.85
C LEU A 1059 3.20 15.89 26.95
N LEU A 1060 1.87 15.78 27.02
CA LEU A 1060 0.99 16.94 27.08
C LEU A 1060 1.30 17.91 28.24
N PRO A 1061 1.67 17.46 29.46
CA PRO A 1061 2.02 18.37 30.55
C PRO A 1061 3.26 19.23 30.26
N VAL A 1062 4.14 18.79 29.36
CA VAL A 1062 5.37 19.49 28.98
C VAL A 1062 5.16 20.40 27.76
N LEU A 1063 4.25 20.00 26.86
CA LEU A 1063 4.06 20.63 25.55
C LEU A 1063 2.90 21.63 25.50
N THR A 1064 2.01 21.59 26.49
CA THR A 1064 0.85 22.47 26.57
C THR A 1064 1.24 23.77 27.26
N ASP A 1065 0.90 24.88 26.63
CA ASP A 1065 1.05 26.20 27.22
C ASP A 1065 0.09 26.32 28.43
N PRO A 1066 0.58 26.61 29.64
CA PRO A 1066 -0.24 26.66 30.85
C PRO A 1066 -1.32 27.76 30.83
N GLU A 1067 -1.11 28.84 30.07
CA GLU A 1067 -2.03 29.98 30.01
C GLU A 1067 -3.13 29.76 28.97
N THR A 1068 -2.78 29.20 27.81
CA THR A 1068 -3.73 29.01 26.69
C THR A 1068 -4.35 27.62 26.65
N GLY A 1069 -3.77 26.64 27.36
CA GLY A 1069 -4.21 25.24 27.34
C GLY A 1069 -4.01 24.56 25.98
N LYS A 1070 -3.26 25.17 25.06
CA LYS A 1070 -2.99 24.65 23.71
C LYS A 1070 -1.62 24.00 23.64
N ILE A 1071 -1.55 22.88 22.92
CA ILE A 1071 -0.28 22.26 22.52
C ILE A 1071 0.43 23.23 21.58
N ARG A 1072 1.75 23.41 21.74
CA ARG A 1072 2.52 24.27 20.83
C ARG A 1072 2.44 23.79 19.37
N ASP A 1073 2.26 24.75 18.46
CA ASP A 1073 2.04 24.48 17.04
C ASP A 1073 3.30 23.97 16.29
N ASN A 1074 4.48 24.19 16.86
CA ASN A 1074 5.78 23.84 16.25
C ASN A 1074 6.40 22.54 16.80
N PHE A 1075 5.57 21.59 17.23
CA PHE A 1075 5.99 20.29 17.72
C PHE A 1075 5.44 19.14 16.89
N ILE A 1076 6.27 18.13 16.64
CA ILE A 1076 5.89 16.91 15.95
C ILE A 1076 6.48 15.70 16.66
N LEU A 1077 5.61 14.77 17.06
CA LEU A 1077 5.99 13.45 17.56
C LEU A 1077 6.06 12.46 16.39
N VAL A 1078 7.20 11.79 16.25
CA VAL A 1078 7.42 10.73 15.27
C VAL A 1078 7.64 9.42 16.01
N ILE A 1079 6.78 8.44 15.79
CA ILE A 1079 6.93 7.11 16.39
C ILE A 1079 7.53 6.15 15.38
N THR A 1080 8.68 5.58 15.70
CA THR A 1080 9.31 4.52 14.92
C THR A 1080 8.89 3.16 15.45
N THR A 1081 8.73 2.15 14.58
CA THR A 1081 8.34 0.80 15.00
C THR A 1081 9.25 -0.26 14.40
N GLY A 1082 9.49 -1.33 15.15
CA GLY A 1082 10.01 -2.59 14.61
C GLY A 1082 8.88 -3.45 14.03
N ARG A 1083 9.16 -4.20 12.95
CA ARG A 1083 8.29 -5.25 12.41
C ARG A 1083 6.87 -4.83 11.97
N GLY A 1084 6.65 -3.54 11.71
CA GLY A 1084 5.41 -3.07 11.08
C GLY A 1084 4.20 -2.95 11.99
N ARG A 1085 4.39 -2.81 13.31
CA ARG A 1085 3.29 -2.60 14.27
C ARG A 1085 2.58 -1.28 13.99
N ILE A 1086 1.27 -1.37 13.70
CA ILE A 1086 0.44 -0.24 13.23
C ILE A 1086 -0.87 -0.06 14.00
N SER A 1087 -1.20 -1.02 14.87
CA SER A 1087 -2.45 -1.02 15.66
C SER A 1087 -2.63 0.28 16.44
N TRP A 1088 -1.56 0.77 17.07
CA TRP A 1088 -1.55 2.02 17.81
C TRP A 1088 -1.93 3.24 16.94
N TRP A 1089 -1.48 3.28 15.68
CA TRP A 1089 -1.80 4.39 14.77
C TRP A 1089 -3.27 4.31 14.34
N LYS A 1090 -3.76 3.11 13.96
CA LYS A 1090 -5.18 2.91 13.63
C LYS A 1090 -6.09 3.31 14.80
N GLU A 1091 -5.68 3.02 16.03
CA GLU A 1091 -6.40 3.42 17.23
C GLU A 1091 -6.43 4.95 17.42
N ILE A 1092 -5.29 5.63 17.29
CA ILE A 1092 -5.23 7.10 17.35
C ILE A 1092 -6.10 7.73 16.25
N GLU A 1093 -6.01 7.23 15.02
CA GLU A 1093 -6.79 7.77 13.88
C GLU A 1093 -8.30 7.62 14.08
N GLN A 1094 -8.75 6.48 14.62
CA GLN A 1094 -10.17 6.18 14.80
C GLN A 1094 -10.77 6.81 16.07
N LYS A 1095 -10.05 6.76 17.19
CA LYS A 1095 -10.57 7.19 18.50
C LYS A 1095 -10.17 8.62 18.87
N TYR A 1096 -8.98 9.05 18.46
CA TYR A 1096 -8.37 10.32 18.88
C TYR A 1096 -7.82 11.16 17.71
N PRO A 1097 -8.66 11.51 16.71
CA PRO A 1097 -8.21 12.12 15.46
C PRO A 1097 -7.49 13.46 15.64
N HIS A 1098 -7.75 14.20 16.72
CA HIS A 1098 -7.10 15.49 17.00
C HIS A 1098 -5.59 15.34 17.27
N TYR A 1099 -5.12 14.20 17.78
CA TYR A 1099 -3.69 13.94 17.96
C TYR A 1099 -2.94 13.75 16.62
N THR A 1100 -3.65 13.45 15.52
CA THR A 1100 -3.04 13.35 14.19
C THR A 1100 -2.51 14.69 13.65
N SER A 1101 -2.81 15.80 14.33
CA SER A 1101 -2.29 17.13 14.00
C SER A 1101 -0.80 17.32 14.32
N PHE A 1102 -0.25 16.55 15.27
CA PHE A 1102 1.17 16.62 15.66
C PHE A 1102 1.85 15.25 15.74
N ILE A 1103 1.12 14.14 15.63
CA ILE A 1103 1.73 12.81 15.54
C ILE A 1103 1.88 12.42 14.07
N MET A 1104 3.08 11.97 13.70
CA MET A 1104 3.38 11.49 12.36
C MET A 1104 4.14 10.16 12.40
N PHE A 1105 4.12 9.48 11.26
CA PHE A 1105 4.92 8.29 11.03
C PHE A 1105 6.07 8.57 10.06
N ARG A 1106 7.26 8.06 10.36
CA ARG A 1106 8.40 7.94 9.44
C ARG A 1106 9.02 6.56 9.56
N THR A 1107 9.41 5.98 8.42
CA THR A 1107 10.10 4.69 8.42
C THR A 1107 11.49 4.87 9.02
N VAL A 1108 11.84 4.06 10.02
CA VAL A 1108 13.16 4.11 10.64
C VAL A 1108 14.26 3.80 9.63
N GLU A 1109 13.96 3.00 8.62
CA GLU A 1109 14.87 2.66 7.54
C GLU A 1109 15.25 3.89 6.70
N SER A 1110 14.35 4.87 6.53
CA SER A 1110 14.68 6.14 5.87
C SER A 1110 15.60 7.02 6.71
N LEU A 1111 15.41 7.04 8.04
CA LEU A 1111 16.32 7.70 8.97
C LEU A 1111 17.69 7.03 8.96
N ILE A 1112 17.72 5.70 9.04
CA ILE A 1112 18.96 4.90 9.02
C ILE A 1112 19.71 5.10 7.70
N SER A 1113 19.06 4.97 6.54
CA SER A 1113 19.72 5.18 5.23
C SER A 1113 20.28 6.60 5.14
N SER A 1114 19.56 7.60 5.66
CA SER A 1114 20.02 8.99 5.71
C SER A 1114 21.28 9.17 6.55
N ILE A 1115 21.34 8.51 7.72
CA ILE A 1115 22.50 8.52 8.62
C ILE A 1115 23.70 7.83 7.96
N GLU A 1116 23.53 6.62 7.44
CA GLU A 1116 24.60 5.83 6.80
C GLU A 1116 25.30 6.59 5.67
N ASN A 1117 24.53 7.31 4.84
CA ASN A 1117 25.08 8.15 3.78
C ASN A 1117 26.00 9.26 4.32
N ALA A 1118 25.57 9.93 5.38
CA ALA A 1118 26.34 11.03 5.95
C ALA A 1118 27.56 10.54 6.75
N VAL A 1119 27.39 9.46 7.51
CA VAL A 1119 28.45 8.78 8.27
C VAL A 1119 29.56 8.30 7.33
N GLY A 1120 29.19 7.62 6.23
CA GLY A 1120 30.17 7.17 5.23
C GLY A 1120 30.95 8.31 4.58
N MET A 1121 30.32 9.48 4.43
CA MET A 1121 30.99 10.70 3.94
C MET A 1121 31.82 11.41 5.02
N LYS A 1122 31.56 11.15 6.31
CA LYS A 1122 32.06 11.92 7.46
C LYS A 1122 31.74 13.42 7.32
N ASP A 1123 30.48 13.72 7.00
CA ASP A 1123 29.95 15.07 6.82
C ASP A 1123 28.77 15.30 7.80
N ASP A 1124 28.99 16.17 8.78
CA ASP A 1124 28.04 16.45 9.87
C ASP A 1124 26.84 17.29 9.37
N ILE A 1125 27.07 18.19 8.40
CA ILE A 1125 26.01 19.01 7.80
C ILE A 1125 25.11 18.13 6.93
N GLU A 1126 25.70 17.18 6.19
CA GLU A 1126 24.96 16.14 5.46
C GLU A 1126 24.05 15.35 6.41
N LEU A 1127 24.57 14.93 7.58
CA LEU A 1127 23.83 14.18 8.58
C LEU A 1127 22.60 14.96 9.04
N LYS A 1128 22.80 16.22 9.46
CA LYS A 1128 21.72 17.07 9.92
C LYS A 1128 20.69 17.31 8.82
N PHE A 1129 21.14 17.66 7.62
CA PHE A 1129 20.26 17.94 6.48
C PHE A 1129 19.39 16.74 6.12
N ARG A 1130 19.98 15.55 5.93
CA ARG A 1130 19.21 14.37 5.51
C ARG A 1130 18.19 13.95 6.56
N LEU A 1131 18.56 13.99 7.85
CA LEU A 1131 17.62 13.70 8.94
C LEU A 1131 16.43 14.67 8.93
N VAL A 1132 16.70 15.97 8.88
CA VAL A 1132 15.64 17.00 8.82
C VAL A 1132 14.77 16.81 7.58
N LYS A 1133 15.34 16.49 6.41
CA LYS A 1133 14.54 16.25 5.19
C LYS A 1133 13.59 15.07 5.30
N VAL A 1134 14.04 13.94 5.85
CA VAL A 1134 13.15 12.79 6.12
C VAL A 1134 12.03 13.18 7.07
N LEU A 1135 12.32 13.93 8.13
CA LEU A 1135 11.32 14.36 9.11
C LEU A 1135 10.29 15.31 8.48
N PHE A 1136 10.73 16.28 7.68
CA PHE A 1136 9.84 17.19 6.96
C PHE A 1136 9.05 16.53 5.81
N GLY A 1137 9.51 15.39 5.29
CA GLY A 1137 8.90 14.73 4.14
C GLY A 1137 9.02 15.55 2.86
N ALA A 1138 10.23 16.09 2.57
CA ALA A 1138 10.48 17.04 1.48
C ALA A 1138 11.76 16.75 0.70
#